data_AF-A0A925XZD7-F1
#
_entry.id   AF-A0A925XZD7-F1
#
_cell.length_a   1.000
_cell.length_b   1.000
_cell.length_c   1.000
_cell.angle_alpha   90.00
_cell.angle_beta   90.00
_cell.angle_gamma   90.00
#
_symmetry.space_group_name_H-M   'P 1'
#
loop_
_entity.id
_entity.type
_entity.pdbx_description
1 polymer ?
#
loop_
_entity_poly.entity_id
_entity_poly.type
_entity_poly.pdbx_seq_one_letter_code
_entity_poly.pdbx_strand_id
1 'polypeptide(L)'
;RPVVSYRGTINGDPATKVSLHYSEGSLTGFMVMANGRRTVVGRDFSSARFSGGTPHTVADEVSMFGMDPLSKFFCGNDALPVDEAAIARLMVMPTKEKASERTQADYLREFRMAMVVREDVDSVMKLRGETDEEIVQYFMKIAAAMAQAYEQDLDAMLYVGYFEKFTKDVPSGLFNNGADPGQLLYEFSRRWSQTKNSVNRTVAHCYTLIRPSNGTFVGGIAFLGTLCEKAFGGAYGVSTLYLNASEIPGDPNRGNGFVWDVFVSAHEMGHNIGAPHTHSCYWNPAIDTCQLKSDGTDACHNDPSLRRIIPGTIMSYCHLANGSSTPLTFGPRASQYMRSWLAESTCAPFVTKPTVQITEPRGSDTYNYGERMTIRWASARVARVNIYWGLEKAGPWTSIASSIDAVDRQYLWTIPVMPGPNFWIRIQDASNASVLDTSLASYRFATPVILDAPKGGERLGQGSVFNIRWTKSDGLGDVKLEFSPDGSNYQTLLASSDATSYQWTVPVVLTDNARIKVAAVAIPQAPSISGAFSIGARRFTLELPAENSFLCKNKVNLFQWTSDFIPTIRFQYSTDNGANWRTATQQSTIDATLGSIFSRNVNMNSVPSGTKLLLRVIDPQTEEVLATRNLLRMDSCGIVSVEETQTEPSFSIVSIAPNPASTTIRLDIGSLTSNLFDVVLITNDGRETFLRQGVSASSGTTTIDVPLADVASGAYRVCVRSNGVQVVAPLVITR
;
A
#
# COMPACT_ATOMS: atom_id res chain seq x y z
N ARG A 1 27.49 15.90 1.03
CA ARG A 1 26.38 15.45 0.16
C ARG A 1 25.04 15.82 0.80
N PRO A 2 24.00 16.13 0.01
CA PRO A 2 22.72 16.61 0.54
C PRO A 2 21.92 15.49 1.20
N VAL A 3 21.14 15.84 2.23
CA VAL A 3 20.06 15.01 2.75
C VAL A 3 18.82 15.24 1.89
N VAL A 4 18.20 14.17 1.43
CA VAL A 4 16.91 14.22 0.72
C VAL A 4 15.82 13.81 1.68
N SER A 5 14.81 14.66 1.86
CA SER A 5 13.69 14.40 2.76
C SER A 5 12.39 14.20 1.99
N TYR A 6 11.67 13.15 2.35
CA TYR A 6 10.40 12.74 1.79
C TYR A 6 9.31 12.94 2.83
N ARG A 7 8.20 13.54 2.40
CA ARG A 7 7.00 13.76 3.20
C ARG A 7 5.79 13.33 2.37
N GLY A 8 4.80 12.70 2.98
CA GLY A 8 3.62 12.25 2.24
C GLY A 8 2.69 11.35 3.04
N THR A 9 1.94 10.52 2.33
CA THR A 9 1.00 9.52 2.84
C THR A 9 1.39 8.15 2.31
N ILE A 10 0.95 7.09 2.97
CA ILE A 10 1.03 5.71 2.49
C ILE A 10 -0.10 5.49 1.47
N ASN A 11 0.21 4.82 0.36
CA ASN A 11 -0.77 4.53 -0.68
C ASN A 11 -1.98 3.78 -0.11
N GLY A 12 -3.19 4.25 -0.42
CA GLY A 12 -4.45 3.72 0.10
C GLY A 12 -4.89 4.28 1.46
N ASP A 13 -4.11 5.14 2.11
CA ASP A 13 -4.46 5.75 3.41
C ASP A 13 -4.02 7.22 3.50
N PRO A 14 -4.89 8.18 3.12
CA PRO A 14 -4.57 9.61 3.14
C PRO A 14 -4.46 10.20 4.56
N ALA A 15 -4.88 9.47 5.60
CA ALA A 15 -4.78 9.93 6.98
C ALA A 15 -3.38 9.68 7.58
N THR A 16 -2.55 8.86 6.92
CA THR A 16 -1.16 8.64 7.33
C THR A 16 -0.28 9.88 7.07
N LYS A 17 0.80 10.01 7.84
CA LYS A 17 1.83 11.03 7.62
C LYS A 17 3.21 10.40 7.63
N VAL A 18 3.95 10.55 6.56
CA VAL A 18 5.27 9.96 6.34
C VAL A 18 6.33 11.06 6.45
N SER A 19 7.40 10.78 7.18
CA SER A 19 8.60 11.62 7.31
C SER A 19 9.84 10.76 7.19
N LEU A 20 10.47 10.72 6.01
CA LEU A 20 11.65 9.89 5.75
C LEU A 20 12.81 10.72 5.22
N HIS A 21 14.02 10.46 5.69
CA HIS A 21 15.20 11.25 5.38
C HIS A 21 16.34 10.34 4.95
N TYR A 22 16.79 10.54 3.72
CA TYR A 22 17.79 9.72 3.05
C TYR A 22 19.10 10.48 2.88
N SER A 23 20.21 9.81 3.17
CA SER A 23 21.55 10.22 2.76
C SER A 23 22.46 9.01 2.67
N GLU A 24 23.23 8.90 1.58
CA GLU A 24 24.31 7.90 1.43
C GLU A 24 23.92 6.46 1.75
N GLY A 25 22.80 6.00 1.20
CA GLY A 25 22.28 4.66 1.45
C GLY A 25 21.59 4.50 2.80
N SER A 26 21.60 5.52 3.68
CA SER A 26 20.95 5.50 4.98
C SER A 26 19.61 6.24 4.96
N LEU A 27 18.51 5.49 5.08
CA LEU A 27 17.15 5.99 5.31
C LEU A 27 16.85 6.02 6.82
N THR A 28 16.27 7.12 7.29
CA THR A 28 15.86 7.27 8.70
C THR A 28 14.59 8.11 8.77
N GLY A 29 13.64 7.76 9.63
CA GLY A 29 12.41 8.52 9.79
C GLY A 29 11.30 7.74 10.45
N PHE A 30 10.07 8.24 10.31
CA PHE A 30 8.88 7.64 10.90
C PHE A 30 7.63 7.90 10.05
N MET A 31 6.64 7.05 10.24
CA MET A 31 5.34 7.06 9.59
C MET A 31 4.29 7.03 10.68
N VAL A 32 3.44 8.04 10.74
CA VAL A 32 2.26 8.10 11.60
C VAL A 32 1.11 7.46 10.84
N MET A 33 0.55 6.40 11.39
CA MET A 33 -0.59 5.67 10.84
C MET A 33 -1.90 6.41 11.14
N ALA A 34 -2.99 6.10 10.43
CA ALA A 34 -4.29 6.75 10.64
C ALA A 34 -4.83 6.64 12.09
N ASN A 35 -4.44 5.58 12.81
CA ASN A 35 -4.77 5.38 14.22
C ASN A 35 -3.84 6.14 15.19
N GLY A 36 -2.96 6.99 14.67
CA GLY A 36 -1.96 7.75 15.43
C GLY A 36 -0.68 6.98 15.74
N ARG A 37 -0.63 5.64 15.63
CA ARG A 37 0.59 4.87 15.96
C ARG A 37 1.73 5.21 15.01
N ARG A 38 2.97 5.19 15.52
CA ARG A 38 4.16 5.37 14.70
C ARG A 38 4.85 4.06 14.35
N THR A 39 5.26 3.97 13.08
CA THR A 39 6.22 2.99 12.57
C THR A 39 7.50 3.74 12.22
N VAL A 40 8.64 3.23 12.64
CA VAL A 40 9.94 3.89 12.49
C VAL A 40 10.83 3.14 11.51
N VAL A 41 11.67 3.88 10.79
CA VAL A 41 12.67 3.35 9.84
C VAL A 41 14.03 3.87 10.25
N GLY A 42 15.04 3.01 10.30
CA GLY A 42 16.40 3.40 10.69
C GLY A 42 17.43 2.38 10.27
N ARG A 43 18.70 2.78 10.26
CA ARG A 43 19.82 1.85 9.99
C ARG A 43 19.82 0.74 11.05
N ASP A 44 19.93 -0.50 10.60
CA ASP A 44 20.18 -1.63 11.47
C ASP A 44 21.68 -1.69 11.78
N PHE A 45 22.05 -1.37 13.02
CA PHE A 45 23.43 -1.42 13.47
C PHE A 45 23.88 -2.82 13.92
N SER A 46 22.94 -3.79 14.03
CA SER A 46 23.30 -5.19 14.27
C SER A 46 23.85 -5.88 13.01
N SER A 47 23.61 -5.29 11.84
CA SER A 47 24.04 -5.79 10.54
C SER A 47 25.12 -4.89 9.91
N ALA A 48 26.20 -5.50 9.43
CA ALA A 48 27.25 -4.77 8.72
C ALA A 48 26.77 -4.26 7.35
N ARG A 49 27.37 -3.17 6.87
CA ARG A 49 27.16 -2.69 5.49
C ARG A 49 27.80 -3.66 4.48
N PHE A 50 27.23 -3.74 3.29
CA PHE A 50 27.77 -4.53 2.18
C PHE A 50 27.72 -3.73 0.88
N SER A 51 28.45 -4.17 -0.15
CA SER A 51 28.61 -3.45 -1.43
C SER A 51 27.29 -3.20 -2.19
N GLY A 52 26.22 -3.89 -1.81
CA GLY A 52 24.88 -3.77 -2.40
C GLY A 52 23.85 -3.02 -1.55
N GLY A 53 24.18 -2.54 -0.35
CA GLY A 53 23.20 -1.84 0.49
C GLY A 53 23.60 -1.59 1.94
N THR A 54 22.85 -0.69 2.57
CA THR A 54 22.86 -0.50 4.03
C THR A 54 21.60 -1.17 4.59
N PRO A 55 21.71 -2.11 5.54
CA PRO A 55 20.56 -2.69 6.21
C PRO A 55 19.73 -1.65 7.00
N HIS A 56 18.40 -1.77 6.94
CA HIS A 56 17.45 -0.97 7.71
C HIS A 56 16.47 -1.86 8.45
N THR A 57 16.04 -1.40 9.62
CA THR A 57 14.92 -1.97 10.36
C THR A 57 13.69 -1.09 10.15
N VAL A 58 12.55 -1.74 9.91
CA VAL A 58 11.22 -1.13 9.90
C VAL A 58 10.37 -1.83 10.94
N ALA A 59 9.89 -1.09 11.94
CA ALA A 59 9.10 -1.67 13.02
C ALA A 59 8.18 -0.62 13.66
N ASP A 60 7.13 -1.09 14.31
CA ASP A 60 6.32 -0.22 15.17
C ASP A 60 7.19 0.35 16.31
N GLU A 61 6.96 1.62 16.64
CA GLU A 61 7.70 2.31 17.69
C GLU A 61 7.57 1.59 19.05
N VAL A 62 6.46 0.92 19.32
CA VAL A 62 6.30 0.17 20.59
C VAL A 62 7.05 -1.17 20.55
N SER A 63 7.03 -1.88 19.41
CA SER A 63 7.66 -3.21 19.30
C SER A 63 9.18 -3.12 19.22
N MET A 64 9.70 -2.04 18.63
CA MET A 64 11.15 -1.85 18.44
C MET A 64 11.89 -1.46 19.73
N PHE A 65 11.17 -1.02 20.76
CA PHE A 65 11.75 -0.49 22.00
C PHE A 65 11.33 -1.26 23.26
N GLY A 66 10.36 -2.18 23.16
CA GLY A 66 9.76 -2.87 24.32
C GLY A 66 8.95 -1.95 25.26
N MET A 67 9.01 -0.63 25.05
CA MET A 67 8.26 0.44 25.71
C MET A 67 8.28 1.70 24.81
N ASP A 68 7.38 2.66 25.01
CA ASP A 68 7.38 3.88 24.18
C ASP A 68 8.61 4.79 24.46
N PRO A 69 9.36 5.26 23.45
CA PRO A 69 10.57 6.06 23.66
C PRO A 69 10.33 7.42 24.32
N LEU A 70 9.14 8.02 24.11
CA LEU A 70 8.77 9.30 24.74
C LEU A 70 8.27 9.14 26.17
N SER A 71 7.88 7.93 26.60
CA SER A 71 7.31 7.66 27.94
C SER A 71 8.18 8.05 29.16
N LYS A 72 9.45 8.40 28.96
CA LYS A 72 10.37 8.89 30.00
C LYS A 72 10.85 10.33 29.76
N PHE A 73 10.20 11.07 28.86
CA PHE A 73 10.54 12.47 28.62
C PHE A 73 10.21 13.33 29.83
N PHE A 74 11.15 14.21 30.17
CA PHE A 74 10.99 15.22 31.20
C PHE A 74 11.79 16.45 30.78
N CYS A 75 11.19 17.64 30.76
CA CYS A 75 11.93 18.88 30.50
C CYS A 75 12.58 19.37 31.79
N GLY A 76 13.82 19.85 31.71
CA GLY A 76 14.55 20.37 32.86
C GLY A 76 13.90 21.61 33.48
N ASN A 77 13.04 22.32 32.74
CA ASN A 77 12.31 23.49 33.22
C ASN A 77 11.34 23.15 34.36
N ASP A 78 10.86 21.91 34.46
CA ASP A 78 9.91 21.47 35.50
C ASP A 78 10.55 21.41 36.90
N ALA A 79 11.87 21.21 36.98
CA ALA A 79 12.60 21.14 38.24
C ALA A 79 12.97 22.53 38.82
N LEU A 80 12.69 23.60 38.07
CA LEU A 80 12.91 24.97 38.51
C LEU A 80 11.66 25.51 39.21
N PRO A 81 11.81 26.29 40.31
CA PRO A 81 10.67 26.96 40.92
C PRO A 81 9.92 27.80 39.89
N VAL A 82 8.65 27.48 39.65
CA VAL A 82 7.79 28.21 38.73
C VAL A 82 7.44 29.55 39.37
N ASP A 83 8.18 30.61 39.03
CA ASP A 83 7.75 31.98 39.35
C ASP A 83 6.63 32.37 38.37
N GLU A 84 5.39 32.03 38.73
CA GLU A 84 4.18 32.33 37.96
C GLU A 84 4.08 33.84 37.62
N ALA A 85 4.64 34.73 38.46
CA ALA A 85 4.65 36.17 38.21
C ALA A 85 5.79 36.64 37.29
N ALA A 86 6.93 35.93 37.23
CA ALA A 86 7.98 36.17 36.24
C ALA A 86 7.60 35.59 34.87
N ILE A 87 6.98 34.41 34.84
CA ILE A 87 6.40 33.81 33.62
C ILE A 87 5.31 34.74 33.06
N ALA A 88 4.38 35.21 33.88
CA ALA A 88 3.36 36.17 33.45
C ALA A 88 3.94 37.52 32.97
N ARG A 89 5.07 37.97 33.53
CA ARG A 89 5.76 39.22 33.13
C ARG A 89 6.58 39.09 31.83
N LEU A 90 7.23 37.94 31.62
CA LEU A 90 7.96 37.61 30.39
C LEU A 90 7.02 37.20 29.24
N MET A 91 5.73 36.97 29.53
CA MET A 91 4.72 36.46 28.58
C MET A 91 3.51 37.37 28.41
N VAL A 92 3.67 38.68 28.62
CA VAL A 92 2.68 39.66 28.13
C VAL A 92 2.62 39.50 26.61
N MET A 93 1.50 39.01 26.08
CA MET A 93 1.20 39.06 24.65
C MET A 93 1.59 40.46 24.17
N PRO A 94 2.47 40.58 23.17
CA PRO A 94 2.77 41.89 22.66
C PRO A 94 1.46 42.57 22.26
N THR A 95 1.24 43.75 22.83
CA THR A 95 -0.08 44.40 22.98
C THR A 95 -0.61 44.99 21.68
N LYS A 96 -0.22 44.44 20.52
CA LYS A 96 -0.72 44.81 19.20
C LYS A 96 -1.36 43.62 18.49
N GLU A 97 -2.44 43.10 19.07
CA GLU A 97 -3.48 42.55 18.20
C GLU A 97 -4.18 43.69 17.46
N LYS A 98 -3.85 43.84 16.18
CA LYS A 98 -4.84 43.97 15.10
C LYS A 98 -4.19 43.89 13.73
N ALA A 99 -4.37 42.75 13.08
CA ALA A 99 -4.72 42.64 11.67
C ALA A 99 -5.17 41.19 11.38
N SER A 100 -6.33 40.81 11.92
CA SER A 100 -7.23 39.98 11.11
C SER A 100 -7.24 40.54 9.69
N GLU A 101 -6.99 39.70 8.68
CA GLU A 101 -7.05 40.05 7.25
C GLU A 101 -5.92 40.93 6.69
N ARG A 102 -4.68 40.44 6.69
CA ARG A 102 -3.68 40.93 5.72
C ARG A 102 -3.32 39.84 4.73
N THR A 103 -3.97 39.89 3.58
CA THR A 103 -3.56 39.23 2.34
C THR A 103 -2.10 39.53 2.02
N GLN A 104 -1.28 38.49 1.86
CA GLN A 104 -0.19 38.32 0.88
C GLN A 104 0.81 37.28 1.38
N ALA A 105 1.48 36.60 0.45
CA ALA A 105 2.58 35.65 0.62
C ALA A 105 3.86 36.27 1.23
N ASP A 106 3.76 37.16 2.22
CA ASP A 106 4.91 37.76 2.90
C ASP A 106 5.22 37.08 4.25
N TYR A 107 4.52 36.02 4.67
CA TYR A 107 4.61 35.53 6.05
C TYR A 107 5.71 34.51 6.34
N LEU A 108 6.35 33.91 5.33
CA LEU A 108 7.41 32.93 5.60
C LEU A 108 8.59 33.60 6.28
N ARG A 109 8.85 33.20 7.53
CA ARG A 109 9.96 33.70 8.35
C ARG A 109 11.19 32.83 8.14
N GLU A 110 12.35 33.46 7.98
CA GLU A 110 13.62 32.75 8.00
C GLU A 110 13.98 32.41 9.45
N PHE A 111 13.82 31.14 9.84
CA PHE A 111 14.26 30.68 11.15
C PHE A 111 15.65 30.05 11.04
N ARG A 112 16.68 30.71 11.57
CA ARG A 112 18.08 30.27 11.43
C ARG A 112 18.56 29.61 12.73
N MET A 113 18.79 28.30 12.71
CA MET A 113 19.37 27.60 13.84
C MET A 113 20.88 27.44 13.68
N ALA A 114 21.60 27.61 14.79
CA ALA A 114 22.99 27.20 14.95
C ALA A 114 23.03 25.89 15.75
N MET A 115 23.54 24.83 15.15
CA MET A 115 23.68 23.52 15.79
C MET A 115 25.07 23.34 16.37
N VAL A 116 25.14 22.91 17.63
CA VAL A 116 26.39 22.67 18.34
C VAL A 116 26.40 21.24 18.87
N VAL A 117 27.19 20.38 18.23
CA VAL A 117 27.29 18.96 18.57
C VAL A 117 28.50 18.74 19.46
N ARG A 118 28.29 18.13 20.62
CA ARG A 118 29.36 17.88 21.57
C ARG A 118 30.19 16.65 21.26
N GLU A 119 31.38 16.64 21.85
CA GLU A 119 32.37 15.58 21.74
C GLU A 119 31.89 14.20 22.19
N ASP A 120 30.92 14.14 23.11
CA ASP A 120 30.34 12.88 23.58
C ASP A 120 29.45 12.23 22.53
N VAL A 121 28.62 13.02 21.83
CA VAL A 121 27.81 12.58 20.70
C VAL A 121 28.69 12.11 19.54
N ASP A 122 29.67 12.94 19.15
CA ASP A 122 30.64 12.59 18.11
C ASP A 122 31.31 11.25 18.40
N SER A 123 31.78 11.06 19.63
CA SER A 123 32.46 9.83 20.05
C SER A 123 31.61 8.58 19.87
N VAL A 124 30.35 8.62 20.28
CA VAL A 124 29.45 7.44 20.16
C VAL A 124 29.12 7.15 18.70
N MET A 125 28.88 8.18 17.89
CA MET A 125 28.63 7.98 16.45
C MET A 125 29.86 7.40 15.74
N LYS A 126 31.06 7.89 16.06
CA LYS A 126 32.33 7.37 15.54
C LYS A 126 32.59 5.92 15.93
N LEU A 127 32.26 5.52 17.16
CA LEU A 127 32.40 4.13 17.62
C LEU A 127 31.52 3.17 16.79
N ARG A 128 30.40 3.63 16.24
CA ARG A 128 29.53 2.87 15.33
C ARG A 128 29.97 2.89 13.86
N GLY A 129 31.15 3.47 13.59
CA GLY A 129 31.72 3.56 12.25
C GLY A 129 31.09 4.64 11.37
N GLU A 130 30.44 5.65 11.96
CA GLU A 130 29.90 6.79 11.21
C GLU A 130 31.02 7.81 10.90
N THR A 131 31.03 8.31 9.67
CA THR A 131 31.95 9.36 9.21
C THR A 131 31.50 10.74 9.68
N ASP A 132 32.38 11.76 9.59
CA ASP A 132 31.98 13.15 9.93
C ASP A 132 30.82 13.64 9.04
N GLU A 133 30.81 13.23 7.77
CA GLU A 133 29.73 13.55 6.84
C GLU A 133 28.40 12.94 7.30
N GLU A 134 28.40 11.67 7.74
CA GLU A 134 27.20 10.99 8.23
C GLU A 134 26.68 11.57 9.55
N ILE A 135 27.58 12.00 10.44
CA ILE A 135 27.22 12.69 11.67
C ILE A 135 26.50 14.00 11.33
N VAL A 136 27.08 14.83 10.47
CA VAL A 136 26.43 16.08 10.02
C VAL A 136 25.08 15.77 9.37
N GLN A 137 25.01 14.77 8.50
CA GLN A 137 23.77 14.37 7.83
C GLN A 137 22.70 13.94 8.82
N TYR A 138 23.04 13.22 9.89
CA TYR A 138 22.08 12.83 10.92
C TYR A 138 21.39 14.04 11.55
N PHE A 139 22.15 15.09 11.91
CA PHE A 139 21.58 16.34 12.41
C PHE A 139 20.78 17.11 11.35
N MET A 140 21.20 17.05 10.08
CA MET A 140 20.40 17.62 8.99
C MET A 140 19.07 16.88 8.82
N LYS A 141 19.01 15.56 9.08
CA LYS A 141 17.76 14.78 9.11
C LYS A 141 16.86 15.23 10.27
N ILE A 142 17.42 15.51 11.46
CA ILE A 142 16.66 16.08 12.58
C ILE A 142 16.02 17.41 12.18
N ALA A 143 16.81 18.36 11.65
CA ALA A 143 16.28 19.64 11.19
C ALA A 143 15.22 19.46 10.09
N ALA A 144 15.46 18.58 9.12
CA ALA A 144 14.50 18.36 8.04
C ALA A 144 13.18 17.74 8.52
N ALA A 145 13.24 16.90 9.56
CA ALA A 145 12.06 16.35 10.24
C ALA A 145 11.30 17.47 10.95
N MET A 146 11.99 18.28 11.77
CA MET A 146 11.42 19.42 12.50
C MET A 146 10.79 20.46 11.56
N ALA A 147 11.41 20.69 10.40
CA ALA A 147 10.92 21.63 9.41
C ALA A 147 9.46 21.35 8.97
N GLN A 148 8.95 20.14 9.17
CA GLN A 148 7.52 19.83 8.95
C GLN A 148 6.61 20.66 9.84
N ALA A 149 6.81 20.60 11.15
CA ALA A 149 6.00 21.34 12.10
C ALA A 149 6.24 22.85 11.97
N TYR A 150 7.47 23.28 11.68
CA TYR A 150 7.80 24.70 11.57
C TYR A 150 7.20 25.34 10.30
N GLU A 151 7.27 24.65 9.16
CA GLU A 151 6.66 25.15 7.93
C GLU A 151 5.13 25.09 7.99
N GLN A 152 4.58 24.00 8.53
CA GLN A 152 3.14 23.77 8.58
C GLN A 152 2.44 24.65 9.62
N ASP A 153 2.98 24.74 10.83
CA ASP A 153 2.29 25.36 11.95
C ASP A 153 2.74 26.80 12.18
N LEU A 154 4.02 27.10 11.91
CA LEU A 154 4.62 28.39 12.27
C LEU A 154 4.84 29.33 11.09
N ASP A 155 4.51 28.90 9.86
CA ASP A 155 4.84 29.63 8.63
C ASP A 155 6.34 30.04 8.62
N ALA A 156 7.23 29.13 9.04
CA ALA A 156 8.66 29.40 9.16
C ALA A 156 9.50 28.40 8.36
N MET A 157 10.42 28.92 7.54
CA MET A 157 11.39 28.10 6.82
C MET A 157 12.63 27.91 7.70
N LEU A 158 12.91 26.66 8.07
CA LEU A 158 14.02 26.30 8.93
C LEU A 158 15.34 26.22 8.14
N TYR A 159 16.32 27.02 8.53
CA TYR A 159 17.66 27.04 7.98
C TYR A 159 18.68 26.63 9.04
N VAL A 160 19.54 25.66 8.72
CA VAL A 160 20.77 25.46 9.48
C VAL A 160 21.80 26.48 8.99
N GLY A 161 21.93 27.59 9.71
CA GLY A 161 22.83 28.69 9.37
C GLY A 161 24.26 28.49 9.85
N TYR A 162 24.44 27.63 10.85
CA TYR A 162 25.73 27.32 11.44
C TYR A 162 25.73 25.90 12.02
N PHE A 163 26.83 25.19 11.85
CA PHE A 163 27.04 23.86 12.40
C PHE A 163 28.46 23.77 12.95
N GLU A 164 28.59 23.44 14.22
CA GLU A 164 29.87 23.22 14.88
C GLU A 164 29.82 21.88 15.62
N LYS A 165 30.83 21.05 15.39
CA LYS A 165 30.99 19.75 16.03
C LYS A 165 32.32 19.74 16.76
N PHE A 166 32.28 19.33 18.02
CA PHE A 166 33.45 19.09 18.84
C PHE A 166 33.80 17.61 18.85
N THR A 167 35.08 17.30 19.05
CA THR A 167 35.60 15.93 19.11
C THR A 167 36.33 15.73 20.44
N LYS A 168 36.67 14.48 20.79
CA LYS A 168 37.50 14.24 21.99
C LYS A 168 38.87 14.95 21.92
N ASP A 169 39.43 15.06 20.72
CA ASP A 169 40.73 15.71 20.50
C ASP A 169 40.62 17.23 20.53
N VAL A 170 39.46 17.78 20.15
CA VAL A 170 39.15 19.22 20.17
C VAL A 170 37.82 19.43 20.89
N PRO A 171 37.82 19.35 22.23
CA PRO A 171 36.58 19.35 23.02
C PRO A 171 35.93 20.72 23.05
N SER A 172 34.62 20.75 23.26
CA SER A 172 33.83 21.98 23.43
C SER A 172 34.30 22.83 24.60
N GLY A 173 34.95 22.20 25.59
CA GLY A 173 35.30 22.78 26.88
C GLY A 173 34.07 23.15 27.70
N LEU A 174 32.94 22.48 27.46
CA LEU A 174 31.78 22.47 28.35
C LEU A 174 31.96 21.34 29.37
N PHE A 175 31.94 21.67 30.67
CA PHE A 175 32.22 20.73 31.75
C PHE A 175 31.00 19.89 32.15
N ASN A 176 29.81 20.50 32.16
CA ASN A 176 28.56 19.78 32.44
C ASN A 176 28.22 18.86 31.27
N ASN A 177 27.28 17.93 31.43
CA ASN A 177 26.85 16.99 30.38
C ASN A 177 25.34 16.70 30.48
N GLY A 178 24.82 15.77 29.68
CA GLY A 178 23.39 15.45 29.68
C GLY A 178 22.81 14.90 31.00
N ALA A 179 23.62 14.69 32.06
CA ALA A 179 23.10 14.36 33.40
C ALA A 179 22.62 15.61 34.16
N ASP A 180 23.10 16.80 33.77
CA ASP A 180 22.68 18.09 34.30
C ASP A 180 22.53 19.11 33.15
N PRO A 181 21.48 18.96 32.32
CA PRO A 181 21.29 19.82 31.16
C PRO A 181 21.03 21.28 31.54
N GLY A 182 20.55 21.56 32.75
CA GLY A 182 20.35 22.93 33.25
C GLY A 182 21.67 23.67 33.43
N GLN A 183 22.64 23.07 34.14
CA GLN A 183 23.97 23.65 34.26
C GLN A 183 24.68 23.72 32.90
N LEU A 184 24.48 22.72 32.04
CA LEU A 184 25.00 22.74 30.68
C LEU A 184 24.42 23.89 29.84
N LEU A 185 23.12 24.19 29.94
CA LEU A 185 22.49 25.31 29.24
C LEU A 185 23.09 26.65 29.69
N TYR A 186 23.26 26.86 30.99
CA TYR A 186 23.89 28.05 31.54
C TYR A 186 25.33 28.19 31.04
N GLU A 187 26.11 27.11 31.11
CA GLU A 187 27.50 27.11 30.65
C GLU A 187 27.61 27.38 29.15
N PHE A 188 26.80 26.70 28.34
CA PHE A 188 26.72 26.86 26.91
C PHE A 188 26.37 28.30 26.53
N SER A 189 25.27 28.83 27.08
CA SER A 189 24.82 30.20 26.82
C SER A 189 25.89 31.24 27.21
N ARG A 190 26.54 31.08 28.36
CA ARG A 190 27.59 31.98 28.82
C ARG A 190 28.78 31.99 27.87
N ARG A 191 29.26 30.81 27.48
CA ARG A 191 30.43 30.70 26.61
C ARG A 191 30.13 31.16 25.18
N TRP A 192 28.98 30.77 24.63
CA TRP A 192 28.62 31.12 23.26
C TRP A 192 28.30 32.60 23.10
N SER A 193 27.65 33.22 24.08
CA SER A 193 27.38 34.68 24.06
C SER A 193 28.67 35.50 24.01
N GLN A 194 29.76 34.98 24.60
CA GLN A 194 31.07 35.64 24.59
C GLN A 194 31.89 35.34 23.32
N THR A 195 31.79 34.11 22.79
CA THR A 195 32.72 33.62 21.75
C THR A 195 32.12 33.53 20.35
N LYS A 196 30.78 33.51 20.22
CA LYS A 196 30.06 33.23 18.96
C LYS A 196 28.93 34.21 18.68
N ASN A 197 28.99 35.42 19.24
CA ASN A 197 27.95 36.44 19.07
C ASN A 197 27.76 36.91 17.60
N SER A 198 28.82 36.81 16.78
CA SER A 198 28.81 37.16 15.36
C SER A 198 28.05 36.16 14.47
N VAL A 199 27.73 34.96 14.95
CA VAL A 199 26.99 33.96 14.18
C VAL A 199 25.59 34.50 13.88
N ASN A 200 25.21 34.54 12.60
CA ASN A 200 23.86 34.92 12.18
C ASN A 200 22.87 33.79 12.49
N ARG A 201 22.04 33.98 13.51
CA ARG A 201 21.12 32.97 14.04
C ARG A 201 19.90 33.60 14.71
N THR A 202 18.84 32.82 14.74
CA THR A 202 17.65 32.99 15.56
C THR A 202 17.83 32.29 16.90
N VAL A 203 18.40 31.08 16.90
CA VAL A 203 18.66 30.26 18.11
C VAL A 203 20.00 29.53 18.00
N ALA A 204 20.67 29.29 19.13
CA ALA A 204 21.79 28.35 19.22
C ALA A 204 21.39 27.14 20.07
N HIS A 205 21.55 25.95 19.51
CA HIS A 205 21.08 24.71 20.13
C HIS A 205 22.23 23.73 20.30
N CYS A 206 22.43 23.28 21.53
CA CYS A 206 23.48 22.33 21.88
C CYS A 206 22.93 20.92 22.03
N TYR A 207 23.68 19.95 21.53
CA TYR A 207 23.34 18.54 21.52
C TYR A 207 24.37 17.73 22.31
N THR A 208 23.91 16.94 23.28
CA THR A 208 24.74 16.09 24.15
C THR A 208 24.09 14.72 24.29
N LEU A 209 24.84 13.69 24.72
CA LEU A 209 24.26 12.40 25.01
C LEU A 209 23.38 12.46 26.26
N ILE A 210 22.24 11.77 26.21
CA ILE A 210 21.40 11.56 27.38
C ILE A 210 22.13 10.74 28.45
N ARG A 211 22.03 11.16 29.70
CA ARG A 211 22.63 10.47 30.86
C ARG A 211 21.65 10.50 32.03
N PRO A 212 21.48 9.39 32.76
CA PRO A 212 20.59 9.38 33.92
C PRO A 212 21.21 10.17 35.08
N SER A 213 20.34 10.84 35.83
CA SER A 213 20.67 11.41 37.14
C SER A 213 19.65 10.89 38.16
N ASN A 214 20.12 10.22 39.20
CA ASN A 214 19.26 9.56 40.21
C ASN A 214 18.15 8.66 39.62
N GLY A 215 18.43 7.97 38.52
CA GLY A 215 17.48 7.06 37.85
C GLY A 215 16.44 7.72 36.94
N THR A 216 16.49 9.06 36.79
CA THR A 216 15.60 9.82 35.89
C THR A 216 16.41 10.39 34.72
N PHE A 217 15.73 10.62 33.58
CA PHE A 217 16.32 11.23 32.38
C PHE A 217 15.63 12.57 32.10
N VAL A 218 16.42 13.55 31.68
CA VAL A 218 15.91 14.87 31.27
C VAL A 218 16.14 15.03 29.77
N GLY A 219 15.07 15.24 29.01
CA GLY A 219 15.10 15.31 27.55
C GLY A 219 15.82 16.55 27.03
N GLY A 220 15.59 17.70 27.65
CA GLY A 220 16.23 18.95 27.27
C GLY A 220 15.88 20.08 28.21
N ILE A 221 16.41 21.26 27.90
CA ILE A 221 16.06 22.51 28.56
C ILE A 221 16.40 23.69 27.66
N ALA A 222 15.55 24.72 27.66
CA ALA A 222 15.78 25.96 26.92
C ALA A 222 15.25 27.18 27.67
N PHE A 223 15.86 28.34 27.41
CA PHE A 223 15.34 29.61 27.90
C PHE A 223 14.06 30.00 27.16
N LEU A 224 13.11 30.56 27.91
CA LEU A 224 11.74 30.79 27.46
C LEU A 224 11.55 32.23 26.97
N GLY A 225 11.03 32.39 25.75
CA GLY A 225 10.69 33.70 25.20
C GLY A 225 11.90 34.61 24.99
N THR A 226 13.04 34.04 24.63
CA THR A 226 14.31 34.78 24.50
C THR A 226 14.77 34.91 23.06
N LEU A 227 13.86 34.72 22.10
CA LEU A 227 14.14 34.79 20.67
C LEU A 227 14.95 36.03 20.31
N CYS A 228 15.98 35.86 19.47
CA CYS A 228 16.92 36.90 19.06
C CYS A 228 17.92 37.40 20.11
N GLU A 229 17.74 37.09 21.39
CA GLU A 229 18.70 37.48 22.41
C GLU A 229 19.96 36.60 22.31
N LYS A 230 21.12 37.22 22.16
CA LYS A 230 22.42 36.53 22.06
C LYS A 230 23.27 36.68 23.32
N ALA A 231 22.86 37.51 24.27
CA ALA A 231 23.47 37.60 25.58
C ALA A 231 23.26 36.30 26.38
N PHE A 232 24.04 36.16 27.44
CA PHE A 232 23.86 35.09 28.41
C PHE A 232 22.41 35.05 28.91
N GLY A 233 21.79 33.86 28.89
CA GLY A 233 20.37 33.68 29.18
C GLY A 233 19.42 33.91 27.98
N GLY A 234 19.96 34.15 26.78
CA GLY A 234 19.19 34.44 25.56
C GLY A 234 18.62 33.20 24.83
N ALA A 235 18.49 33.27 23.51
CA ALA A 235 17.99 32.21 22.62
C ALA A 235 18.97 31.01 22.53
N TYR A 236 19.00 30.23 23.61
CA TYR A 236 19.79 29.03 23.77
C TYR A 236 18.92 27.86 24.25
N GLY A 237 19.22 26.67 23.72
CA GLY A 237 18.61 25.42 24.14
C GLY A 237 19.62 24.27 24.17
N VAL A 238 19.30 23.25 24.95
CA VAL A 238 20.06 22.00 25.06
C VAL A 238 19.10 20.84 24.87
N SER A 239 19.48 19.90 24.01
CA SER A 239 18.77 18.64 23.83
C SER A 239 19.69 17.46 24.10
N THR A 240 19.18 16.49 24.86
CA THR A 240 19.86 15.23 25.11
C THR A 240 19.38 14.17 24.14
N LEU A 241 20.33 13.43 23.56
CA LEU A 241 20.06 12.55 22.43
C LEU A 241 20.13 11.07 22.78
N TYR A 242 19.22 10.29 22.20
CA TYR A 242 19.26 8.82 22.21
C TYR A 242 20.15 8.27 21.09
N LEU A 243 20.23 8.95 19.93
CA LEU A 243 21.09 8.61 18.79
C LEU A 243 20.91 7.22 18.17
N ASN A 244 19.92 6.42 18.57
CA ASN A 244 19.86 4.99 18.24
C ASN A 244 21.03 4.18 18.86
N ALA A 245 21.40 4.48 20.12
CA ALA A 245 22.53 3.84 20.80
C ALA A 245 22.06 2.82 21.88
N SER A 246 22.61 1.60 21.82
CA SER A 246 22.48 0.55 22.86
C SER A 246 23.44 0.75 24.05
N GLU A 247 24.33 1.75 23.98
CA GLU A 247 25.46 1.96 24.89
C GLU A 247 25.19 3.01 25.98
N ILE A 248 23.92 3.40 26.18
CA ILE A 248 23.54 4.39 27.20
C ILE A 248 23.53 3.71 28.59
N PRO A 249 24.30 4.19 29.58
CA PRO A 249 24.26 3.64 30.94
C PRO A 249 22.87 3.81 31.58
N GLY A 250 22.33 2.74 32.20
CA GLY A 250 21.00 2.75 32.85
C GLY A 250 19.85 2.12 32.06
N ASP A 251 20.17 1.52 30.90
CA ASP A 251 19.34 0.77 29.92
C ASP A 251 18.14 1.54 29.36
N PRO A 252 18.20 1.85 28.06
CA PRO A 252 17.40 1.03 27.17
C PRO A 252 18.07 0.76 25.81
N ASN A 253 18.12 -0.51 25.46
CA ASN A 253 18.30 -1.03 24.10
C ASN A 253 17.22 -0.45 23.17
N ARG A 254 17.54 0.58 22.37
CA ARG A 254 16.54 1.34 21.59
C ARG A 254 16.93 1.50 20.14
N GLY A 255 16.42 0.59 19.31
CA GLY A 255 16.76 0.49 17.88
C GLY A 255 16.41 1.69 17.00
N ASN A 256 15.81 2.78 17.50
CA ASN A 256 15.58 4.00 16.69
C ASN A 256 15.30 5.32 17.45
N GLY A 257 16.27 5.87 18.19
CA GLY A 257 16.11 7.13 18.95
C GLY A 257 15.69 8.39 18.17
N PHE A 258 15.62 8.34 16.83
CA PHE A 258 15.40 9.51 15.98
C PHE A 258 14.11 10.28 16.27
N VAL A 259 13.01 9.60 16.64
CA VAL A 259 11.75 10.28 17.00
C VAL A 259 11.95 11.17 18.23
N TRP A 260 12.60 10.64 19.27
CA TRP A 260 12.94 11.43 20.45
C TRP A 260 13.81 12.63 20.09
N ASP A 261 14.88 12.38 19.33
CA ASP A 261 15.86 13.40 18.97
C ASP A 261 15.20 14.57 18.21
N VAL A 262 14.18 14.28 17.38
CA VAL A 262 13.34 15.29 16.71
C VAL A 262 12.39 16.01 17.68
N PHE A 263 11.65 15.26 18.50
CA PHE A 263 10.63 15.84 19.41
C PHE A 263 11.25 16.72 20.49
N VAL A 264 12.31 16.24 21.17
CA VAL A 264 13.07 17.00 22.16
C VAL A 264 13.61 18.29 21.53
N SER A 265 14.23 18.21 20.35
CA SER A 265 14.77 19.40 19.69
C SER A 265 13.68 20.42 19.36
N ALA A 266 12.56 19.95 18.82
CA ALA A 266 11.43 20.81 18.47
C ALA A 266 10.78 21.45 19.71
N HIS A 267 10.68 20.71 20.81
CA HIS A 267 10.11 21.16 22.08
C HIS A 267 10.93 22.28 22.69
N GLU A 268 12.23 22.05 22.88
CA GLU A 268 13.11 23.03 23.51
C GLU A 268 13.24 24.31 22.67
N MET A 269 13.33 24.18 21.35
CA MET A 269 13.29 25.34 20.46
C MET A 269 11.93 26.05 20.49
N GLY A 270 10.83 25.33 20.78
CA GLY A 270 9.51 25.90 20.99
C GLY A 270 9.47 26.87 22.17
N HIS A 271 10.18 26.55 23.27
CA HIS A 271 10.36 27.47 24.39
C HIS A 271 11.14 28.72 24.00
N ASN A 272 12.20 28.61 23.18
CA ASN A 272 12.92 29.80 22.70
C ASN A 272 12.01 30.72 21.85
N ILE A 273 11.00 30.18 21.17
CA ILE A 273 9.97 30.92 20.41
C ILE A 273 8.84 31.43 21.33
N GLY A 274 8.90 31.14 22.63
CA GLY A 274 8.01 31.69 23.64
C GLY A 274 6.93 30.73 24.13
N ALA A 275 6.74 29.56 23.51
CA ALA A 275 5.67 28.64 23.91
C ALA A 275 5.91 28.03 25.31
N PRO A 276 5.01 28.22 26.28
CA PRO A 276 5.00 27.42 27.50
C PRO A 276 4.40 26.03 27.24
N HIS A 277 4.55 25.12 28.21
CA HIS A 277 3.89 23.81 28.13
C HIS A 277 2.38 23.97 28.01
N THR A 278 1.75 23.07 27.25
CA THR A 278 0.30 23.12 26.95
C THR A 278 -0.60 22.83 28.15
N HIS A 279 -0.07 22.22 29.21
CA HIS A 279 -0.77 21.98 30.47
C HIS A 279 -0.67 23.12 31.48
N SER A 280 0.18 24.12 31.25
CA SER A 280 0.40 25.23 32.19
C SER A 280 -0.80 26.19 32.28
N CYS A 281 -0.90 26.93 33.41
CA CYS A 281 -1.95 27.93 33.61
C CYS A 281 -1.83 29.17 32.71
N TYR A 282 -0.77 29.28 31.92
CA TYR A 282 -0.68 30.32 30.90
C TYR A 282 -1.86 30.23 29.92
N TRP A 283 -2.22 29.01 29.56
CA TRP A 283 -3.37 28.76 28.72
C TRP A 283 -4.63 28.81 29.60
N ASN A 284 -5.59 29.67 29.25
CA ASN A 284 -6.89 29.73 29.91
C ASN A 284 -8.03 29.35 28.93
N PRO A 285 -8.65 28.15 29.07
CA PRO A 285 -8.21 27.04 29.91
C PRO A 285 -6.92 26.40 29.37
N ALA A 286 -6.29 25.53 30.18
CA ALA A 286 -5.14 24.72 29.75
C ALA A 286 -5.44 24.03 28.41
N ILE A 287 -4.46 23.95 27.50
CA ILE A 287 -4.67 23.32 26.18
C ILE A 287 -4.87 21.82 26.34
N ASP A 288 -4.12 21.20 27.25
CA ASP A 288 -4.33 19.84 27.69
C ASP A 288 -4.22 19.71 29.21
N THR A 289 -4.64 18.56 29.72
CA THR A 289 -4.53 18.20 31.13
C THR A 289 -3.95 16.80 31.27
N CYS A 290 -3.05 16.41 30.36
CA CYS A 290 -2.40 15.10 30.41
C CYS A 290 -1.51 14.96 31.66
N GLN A 291 -0.97 16.08 32.14
CA GLN A 291 -0.21 16.20 33.39
C GLN A 291 -0.96 17.09 34.40
N LEU A 292 -0.64 16.89 35.68
CA LEU A 292 -1.18 17.63 36.82
C LEU A 292 -0.04 18.12 37.73
N LYS A 293 -0.30 19.15 38.54
CA LYS A 293 0.68 19.68 39.51
C LYS A 293 1.17 18.61 40.48
N SER A 294 0.31 17.64 40.82
CA SER A 294 0.67 16.50 41.67
C SER A 294 1.79 15.63 41.09
N ASP A 295 2.04 15.72 39.78
CA ASP A 295 3.08 14.98 39.08
C ASP A 295 4.43 15.72 39.07
N GLY A 296 4.53 16.87 39.77
CA GLY A 296 5.76 17.65 39.86
C GLY A 296 6.09 18.46 38.61
N THR A 297 5.07 18.90 37.87
CA THR A 297 5.18 19.69 36.62
C THR A 297 4.61 21.10 36.80
N ASP A 298 4.75 21.96 35.79
CA ASP A 298 4.15 23.30 35.74
C ASP A 298 2.65 23.31 35.35
N ALA A 299 1.98 22.15 35.41
CA ALA A 299 0.58 22.01 35.04
C ALA A 299 -0.36 22.93 35.82
N CYS A 300 -1.51 23.26 35.24
CA CYS A 300 -2.40 24.23 35.87
C CYS A 300 -3.22 23.63 37.02
N HIS A 301 -3.60 22.37 36.87
CA HIS A 301 -4.54 21.69 37.75
C HIS A 301 -3.85 20.62 38.58
N ASN A 302 -4.31 20.44 39.82
CA ASN A 302 -3.89 19.36 40.71
C ASN A 302 -4.97 18.27 40.87
N ASP A 303 -6.22 18.55 40.48
CA ASP A 303 -7.34 17.63 40.61
C ASP A 303 -7.26 16.51 39.55
N PRO A 304 -7.10 15.22 39.96
CA PRO A 304 -7.11 14.08 39.06
C PRO A 304 -8.35 13.96 38.17
N SER A 305 -9.49 14.48 38.61
CA SER A 305 -10.75 14.44 37.84
C SER A 305 -10.69 15.26 36.55
N LEU A 306 -9.76 16.22 36.48
CA LEU A 306 -9.59 17.12 35.33
C LEU A 306 -8.63 16.55 34.27
N ARG A 307 -7.96 15.42 34.53
CA ARG A 307 -7.01 14.82 33.57
C ARG A 307 -7.73 14.30 32.34
N ARG A 308 -7.42 14.89 31.17
CA ARG A 308 -7.93 14.48 29.86
C ARG A 308 -6.76 14.03 29.00
N ILE A 309 -6.73 12.74 28.70
CA ILE A 309 -5.77 12.16 27.76
C ILE A 309 -6.28 12.46 26.35
N ILE A 310 -5.60 13.37 25.67
CA ILE A 310 -5.80 13.71 24.25
C ILE A 310 -4.50 13.45 23.50
N PRO A 311 -4.47 13.33 22.16
CA PRO A 311 -3.24 13.04 21.41
C PRO A 311 -2.06 13.97 21.74
N GLY A 312 -2.33 15.23 22.09
CA GLY A 312 -1.33 16.21 22.50
C GLY A 312 -0.58 16.85 21.32
N THR A 313 0.52 17.52 21.63
CA THR A 313 1.39 18.28 20.72
C THR A 313 2.86 18.15 21.13
N ILE A 314 3.76 18.74 20.34
CA ILE A 314 5.19 18.87 20.67
C ILE A 314 5.39 19.50 22.05
N MET A 315 4.61 20.53 22.43
CA MET A 315 4.73 21.23 23.71
C MET A 315 3.92 20.57 24.85
N SER A 316 3.39 19.37 24.62
CA SER A 316 2.60 18.61 25.59
C SER A 316 3.36 17.44 26.16
N TYR A 317 2.94 16.99 27.34
CA TYR A 317 3.41 15.77 27.99
C TYR A 317 2.42 14.61 27.79
N CYS A 318 1.47 14.75 26.86
CA CYS A 318 0.52 13.69 26.56
C CYS A 318 1.20 12.43 26.03
N HIS A 319 2.39 12.54 25.44
CA HIS A 319 3.19 11.38 25.03
C HIS A 319 3.55 10.47 26.23
N LEU A 320 3.61 10.98 27.46
CA LEU A 320 3.83 10.16 28.67
C LEU A 320 2.66 9.20 28.95
N ALA A 321 1.45 9.54 28.48
CA ALA A 321 0.25 8.71 28.59
C ALA A 321 -0.09 7.97 27.28
N ASN A 322 0.16 8.60 26.14
CA ASN A 322 -0.24 8.17 24.79
C ASN A 322 0.79 7.33 24.06
N GLY A 323 2.01 7.33 24.57
CA GLY A 323 3.18 6.81 23.90
C GLY A 323 3.37 7.35 22.48
N SER A 324 3.38 6.44 21.51
CA SER A 324 3.74 6.68 20.11
C SER A 324 2.73 7.48 19.30
N SER A 325 1.63 7.94 19.90
CA SER A 325 0.51 8.58 19.19
C SER A 325 0.50 10.11 19.20
N THR A 326 1.44 10.74 19.89
CA THR A 326 1.53 12.22 19.92
C THR A 326 2.02 12.77 18.58
N PRO A 327 1.25 13.59 17.86
CA PRO A 327 1.62 14.06 16.52
C PRO A 327 2.78 15.09 16.55
N LEU A 328 3.55 15.16 15.46
CA LEU A 328 4.58 16.19 15.26
C LEU A 328 3.92 17.51 14.81
N THR A 329 3.30 18.21 15.75
CA THR A 329 2.65 19.52 15.54
C THR A 329 2.69 20.33 16.83
N PHE A 330 2.70 21.66 16.72
CA PHE A 330 2.49 22.59 17.83
C PHE A 330 0.99 22.79 18.16
N GLY A 331 0.09 22.36 17.27
CA GLY A 331 -1.35 22.54 17.42
C GLY A 331 -1.80 24.00 17.27
N PRO A 332 -3.11 24.27 17.17
CA PRO A 332 -3.61 25.59 16.73
C PRO A 332 -3.30 26.75 17.70
N ARG A 333 -3.50 26.55 19.01
CA ARG A 333 -3.34 27.62 20.01
C ARG A 333 -1.87 27.99 20.23
N ALA A 334 -0.99 27.00 20.41
CA ALA A 334 0.44 27.27 20.59
C ALA A 334 1.07 27.80 19.30
N SER A 335 0.72 27.26 18.13
CA SER A 335 1.26 27.76 16.87
C SER A 335 0.85 29.20 16.55
N GLN A 336 -0.40 29.61 16.85
CA GLN A 336 -0.82 31.00 16.72
C GLN A 336 0.04 31.93 17.57
N TYR A 337 0.28 31.56 18.83
CA TYR A 337 1.12 32.33 19.74
C TYR A 337 2.59 32.37 19.32
N MET A 338 3.15 31.24 18.89
CA MET A 338 4.53 31.20 18.39
C MET A 338 4.70 32.03 17.11
N ARG A 339 3.68 32.09 16.25
CA ARG A 339 3.69 32.95 15.06
C ARG A 339 3.74 34.43 15.40
N SER A 340 3.06 34.88 16.46
CA SER A 340 3.17 36.29 16.87
C SER A 340 4.58 36.63 17.36
N TRP A 341 5.22 35.73 18.12
CA TRP A 341 6.62 35.88 18.52
C TRP A 341 7.58 35.98 17.33
N LEU A 342 7.45 35.07 16.37
CA LEU A 342 8.25 35.12 15.14
C LEU A 342 7.99 36.40 14.35
N ALA A 343 6.74 36.87 14.31
CA ALA A 343 6.35 38.04 13.54
C ALA A 343 6.99 39.34 14.05
N GLU A 344 7.21 39.44 15.36
CA GLU A 344 7.79 40.63 16.01
C GLU A 344 9.31 40.58 16.15
N SER A 345 9.89 39.42 15.91
CA SER A 345 11.32 39.20 16.06
C SER A 345 12.13 39.83 14.92
N THR A 346 13.25 40.47 15.25
CA THR A 346 14.15 41.12 14.27
C THR A 346 15.14 40.14 13.61
N CYS A 347 15.41 39.01 14.26
CA CYS A 347 16.33 37.98 13.80
C CYS A 347 15.66 36.86 12.98
N ALA A 348 14.33 36.87 12.85
CA ALA A 348 13.61 36.04 11.88
C ALA A 348 12.99 36.97 10.81
N PRO A 349 13.81 37.49 9.87
CA PRO A 349 13.30 38.33 8.81
C PRO A 349 12.37 37.52 7.90
N PHE A 350 11.57 38.23 7.11
CA PHE A 350 10.86 37.60 6.01
C PHE A 350 11.84 36.99 5.01
N VAL A 351 11.47 35.86 4.40
CA VAL A 351 12.21 35.29 3.28
C VAL A 351 12.38 36.38 2.21
N THR A 352 13.63 36.65 1.84
CA THR A 352 13.98 37.80 0.98
C THR A 352 13.93 37.50 -0.51
N LYS A 353 14.02 36.22 -0.87
CA LYS A 353 13.96 35.77 -2.26
C LYS A 353 12.57 35.22 -2.57
N PRO A 354 12.00 35.50 -3.75
CA PRO A 354 10.76 34.87 -4.15
C PRO A 354 10.93 33.35 -4.23
N THR A 355 10.02 32.61 -3.62
CA THR A 355 10.03 31.14 -3.62
C THR A 355 8.63 30.59 -3.83
N VAL A 356 8.55 29.45 -4.49
CA VAL A 356 7.36 28.61 -4.56
C VAL A 356 7.81 27.16 -4.42
N GLN A 357 7.08 26.36 -3.66
CA GLN A 357 7.40 24.95 -3.44
C GLN A 357 6.12 24.13 -3.33
N ILE A 358 6.03 23.04 -4.10
CA ILE A 358 4.94 22.07 -3.98
C ILE A 358 5.07 21.35 -2.65
N THR A 359 4.03 21.40 -1.84
CA THR A 359 3.99 20.75 -0.51
C THR A 359 3.25 19.43 -0.57
N GLU A 360 2.18 19.32 -1.36
CA GLU A 360 1.43 18.09 -1.58
C GLU A 360 0.75 18.09 -2.97
N PRO A 361 0.45 16.91 -3.54
CA PRO A 361 1.19 15.66 -3.35
C PRO A 361 2.57 15.78 -3.99
N ARG A 362 3.58 15.06 -3.48
CA ARG A 362 4.97 15.20 -3.95
C ARG A 362 5.42 14.18 -5.01
N GLY A 363 4.53 13.29 -5.46
CA GLY A 363 4.73 12.35 -6.58
C GLY A 363 4.52 10.87 -6.22
N SER A 364 4.49 9.99 -7.23
CA SER A 364 4.33 8.52 -7.20
C SER A 364 2.92 7.93 -7.00
N ASP A 365 1.94 8.74 -6.63
CA ASP A 365 0.55 8.29 -6.57
C ASP A 365 0.03 7.90 -7.95
N THR A 366 -0.91 6.94 -7.96
CA THR A 366 -1.66 6.56 -9.16
C THR A 366 -3.04 7.20 -9.09
N TYR A 367 -3.43 7.89 -10.16
CA TYR A 367 -4.72 8.56 -10.25
C TYR A 367 -5.55 7.99 -11.39
N ASN A 368 -6.86 7.89 -11.17
CA ASN A 368 -7.81 7.65 -12.24
C ASN A 368 -8.05 8.92 -13.05
N TYR A 369 -8.48 8.76 -14.30
CA TYR A 369 -9.01 9.88 -15.08
C TYR A 369 -10.26 10.45 -14.38
N GLY A 370 -10.51 11.75 -14.52
CA GLY A 370 -11.62 12.43 -13.84
C GLY A 370 -11.49 12.57 -12.32
N GLU A 371 -10.50 11.93 -11.69
CA GLU A 371 -10.23 12.06 -10.26
C GLU A 371 -9.78 13.49 -9.91
N ARG A 372 -10.10 13.94 -8.69
CA ARG A 372 -9.70 15.26 -8.19
C ARG A 372 -8.45 15.18 -7.32
N MET A 373 -7.36 15.76 -7.81
CA MET A 373 -6.07 15.90 -7.14
C MET A 373 -5.96 17.27 -6.48
N THR A 374 -5.64 17.33 -5.19
CA THR A 374 -5.39 18.60 -4.50
C THR A 374 -3.91 18.96 -4.56
N ILE A 375 -3.53 19.96 -5.35
CA ILE A 375 -2.16 20.47 -5.44
C ILE A 375 -1.98 21.57 -4.39
N ARG A 376 -1.10 21.38 -3.41
CA ARG A 376 -0.75 22.35 -2.36
C ARG A 376 0.65 22.90 -2.54
N TRP A 377 0.86 24.13 -2.11
CA TRP A 377 2.17 24.79 -2.16
C TRP A 377 2.41 25.72 -0.97
N ALA A 378 3.69 25.96 -0.72
CA ALA A 378 4.20 27.08 0.06
C ALA A 378 4.78 28.13 -0.90
N SER A 379 4.65 29.41 -0.56
CA SER A 379 5.24 30.49 -1.37
C SER A 379 5.60 31.70 -0.51
N ALA A 380 6.67 32.40 -0.90
CA ALA A 380 7.10 33.65 -0.30
C ALA A 380 7.36 34.69 -1.40
N ARG A 381 6.87 35.93 -1.21
CA ARG A 381 7.01 37.05 -2.16
C ARG A 381 6.56 36.72 -3.58
N VAL A 382 5.59 35.81 -3.71
CA VAL A 382 4.92 35.46 -4.97
C VAL A 382 3.46 35.85 -4.82
N ALA A 383 2.95 36.73 -5.69
CA ALA A 383 1.55 37.17 -5.60
C ALA A 383 0.59 36.17 -6.25
N ARG A 384 0.97 35.65 -7.41
CA ARG A 384 0.17 34.75 -8.24
C ARG A 384 1.02 33.58 -8.72
N VAL A 385 0.43 32.40 -8.82
CA VAL A 385 1.07 31.18 -9.34
C VAL A 385 0.38 30.67 -10.59
N ASN A 386 1.17 30.10 -11.49
CA ASN A 386 0.71 29.26 -12.59
C ASN A 386 1.02 27.80 -12.25
N ILE A 387 0.07 26.92 -12.56
CA ILE A 387 0.19 25.47 -12.35
C ILE A 387 0.15 24.80 -13.71
N TYR A 388 1.07 23.86 -13.93
CA TYR A 388 1.23 23.14 -15.19
C TYR A 388 1.35 21.64 -14.95
N TRP A 389 1.02 20.87 -15.98
CA TRP A 389 1.35 19.46 -16.08
C TRP A 389 2.18 19.15 -17.33
N GLY A 390 2.92 18.06 -17.33
CA GLY A 390 3.70 17.60 -18.49
C GLY A 390 4.01 16.11 -18.40
N LEU A 391 4.34 15.47 -19.53
CA LEU A 391 4.67 14.04 -19.56
C LEU A 391 6.13 13.76 -19.13
N GLU A 392 6.97 14.78 -19.17
CA GLU A 392 8.37 14.69 -18.74
C GLU A 392 8.71 15.79 -17.73
N LYS A 393 9.70 15.52 -16.88
CA LYS A 393 10.13 16.46 -15.82
C LYS A 393 10.64 17.81 -16.36
N ALA A 394 11.14 17.83 -17.60
CA ALA A 394 11.61 19.05 -18.24
C ALA A 394 10.49 19.81 -18.98
N GLY A 395 9.37 19.15 -19.30
CA GLY A 395 8.32 19.64 -20.19
C GLY A 395 8.26 18.83 -21.50
N PRO A 396 7.46 19.25 -22.50
CA PRO A 396 6.68 20.48 -22.54
C PRO A 396 5.58 20.55 -21.47
N TRP A 397 5.16 21.77 -21.12
CA TRP A 397 4.21 22.06 -20.06
C TRP A 397 2.89 22.57 -20.61
N THR A 398 1.79 22.02 -20.11
CA THR A 398 0.41 22.40 -20.40
C THR A 398 -0.20 23.06 -19.17
N SER A 399 -0.90 24.18 -19.33
CA SER A 399 -1.50 24.89 -18.19
C SER A 399 -2.64 24.07 -17.57
N ILE A 400 -2.59 23.91 -16.25
CA ILE A 400 -3.70 23.46 -15.42
C ILE A 400 -4.54 24.68 -14.99
N ALA A 401 -3.85 25.69 -14.48
CA ALA A 401 -4.43 26.90 -13.95
C ALA A 401 -3.43 28.05 -14.11
N SER A 402 -3.92 29.27 -14.28
CA SER A 402 -3.09 30.45 -14.44
C SER A 402 -3.55 31.57 -13.51
N SER A 403 -2.59 32.37 -13.05
CA SER A 403 -2.82 33.54 -12.20
C SER A 403 -3.66 33.23 -10.94
N ILE A 404 -3.43 32.07 -10.32
CA ILE A 404 -4.09 31.70 -9.05
C ILE A 404 -3.45 32.49 -7.91
N ASP A 405 -4.26 32.95 -6.95
CA ASP A 405 -3.74 33.65 -5.78
C ASP A 405 -2.81 32.73 -4.99
N ALA A 406 -1.54 33.13 -4.86
CA ALA A 406 -0.55 32.29 -4.19
C ALA A 406 -0.91 32.03 -2.71
N VAL A 407 -1.76 32.89 -2.14
CA VAL A 407 -2.31 32.78 -0.78
C VAL A 407 -3.35 31.66 -0.63
N ASP A 408 -3.93 31.16 -1.72
CA ASP A 408 -4.89 30.05 -1.67
C ASP A 408 -4.22 28.76 -1.16
N ARG A 409 -2.89 28.65 -1.34
CA ARG A 409 -2.02 27.53 -0.91
C ARG A 409 -2.42 26.16 -1.45
N GLN A 410 -3.54 26.06 -2.17
CA GLN A 410 -4.04 24.84 -2.77
C GLN A 410 -4.90 25.09 -4.00
N TYR A 411 -4.93 24.11 -4.90
CA TYR A 411 -5.77 24.08 -6.07
C TYR A 411 -6.28 22.66 -6.29
N LEU A 412 -7.59 22.52 -6.49
CA LEU A 412 -8.23 21.23 -6.77
C LEU A 412 -8.29 20.99 -8.28
N TRP A 413 -7.40 20.15 -8.78
CA TRP A 413 -7.31 19.80 -10.20
C TRP A 413 -8.09 18.53 -10.52
N THR A 414 -8.98 18.58 -11.52
CA THR A 414 -9.61 17.37 -12.07
C THR A 414 -8.73 16.83 -13.19
N ILE A 415 -8.25 15.60 -13.05
CA ILE A 415 -7.28 14.98 -13.96
C ILE A 415 -7.96 14.70 -15.31
N PRO A 416 -7.60 15.38 -16.41
CA PRO A 416 -8.20 15.12 -17.71
C PRO A 416 -7.70 13.81 -18.30
N VAL A 417 -8.39 13.34 -19.34
CA VAL A 417 -7.94 12.22 -20.17
C VAL A 417 -6.71 12.65 -20.97
N MET A 418 -5.57 12.01 -20.73
CA MET A 418 -4.27 12.40 -21.29
C MET A 418 -3.49 11.18 -21.79
N PRO A 419 -2.64 11.32 -22.82
CA PRO A 419 -1.80 10.24 -23.31
C PRO A 419 -0.62 9.96 -22.36
N GLY A 420 -0.24 8.69 -22.22
CA GLY A 420 1.00 8.29 -21.52
C GLY A 420 0.75 7.66 -20.14
N PRO A 421 1.77 6.99 -19.55
CA PRO A 421 1.61 6.30 -18.27
C PRO A 421 1.87 7.19 -17.05
N ASN A 422 2.56 8.33 -17.23
CA ASN A 422 3.04 9.19 -16.16
C ASN A 422 2.86 10.67 -16.49
N PHE A 423 2.75 11.50 -15.46
CA PHE A 423 2.76 12.96 -15.59
C PHE A 423 3.55 13.63 -14.46
N TRP A 424 3.94 14.88 -14.66
CA TRP A 424 4.63 15.75 -13.71
C TRP A 424 3.79 16.99 -13.48
N ILE A 425 3.94 17.60 -12.31
CA ILE A 425 3.31 18.89 -11.99
C ILE A 425 4.40 19.93 -11.77
N ARG A 426 4.19 21.13 -12.29
CA ARG A 426 5.05 22.28 -12.05
C ARG A 426 4.21 23.44 -11.53
N ILE A 427 4.74 24.13 -10.54
CA ILE A 427 4.22 25.42 -10.09
C ILE A 427 5.27 26.50 -10.33
N GLN A 428 4.83 27.69 -10.70
CA GLN A 428 5.72 28.79 -11.09
C GLN A 428 5.10 30.12 -10.67
N ASP A 429 5.92 31.09 -10.28
CA ASP A 429 5.49 32.48 -10.13
C ASP A 429 4.99 33.02 -11.47
N ALA A 430 3.76 33.53 -11.49
CA ALA A 430 3.14 34.02 -12.71
C ALA A 430 3.86 35.24 -13.32
N SER A 431 4.65 35.96 -12.52
CA SER A 431 5.42 37.14 -12.93
C SER A 431 6.91 36.87 -13.16
N ASN A 432 7.43 35.74 -12.67
CA ASN A 432 8.84 35.39 -12.78
C ASN A 432 9.06 33.90 -13.04
N ALA A 433 9.33 33.56 -14.31
CA ALA A 433 9.48 32.18 -14.72
C ALA A 433 10.66 31.44 -14.07
N SER A 434 11.66 32.13 -13.51
CA SER A 434 12.79 31.51 -12.81
C SER A 434 12.46 31.04 -11.40
N VAL A 435 11.33 31.49 -10.83
CA VAL A 435 10.84 31.06 -9.52
C VAL A 435 9.82 29.96 -9.75
N LEU A 436 10.28 28.71 -9.69
CA LEU A 436 9.46 27.54 -9.96
C LEU A 436 9.82 26.38 -9.05
N ASP A 437 8.90 25.43 -8.95
CA ASP A 437 9.13 24.12 -8.40
C ASP A 437 8.44 23.06 -9.26
N THR A 438 9.01 21.86 -9.32
CA THR A 438 8.47 20.72 -10.06
C THR A 438 8.37 19.53 -9.12
N SER A 439 7.31 18.74 -9.26
CA SER A 439 7.10 17.55 -8.44
C SER A 439 8.37 16.69 -8.40
N LEU A 440 8.67 16.12 -7.23
CA LEU A 440 9.92 15.41 -7.01
C LEU A 440 9.99 14.12 -7.83
N ALA A 441 8.84 13.46 -7.98
CA ALA A 441 8.62 12.28 -8.82
C ALA A 441 7.44 12.50 -9.78
N SER A 442 7.34 11.65 -10.79
CA SER A 442 6.17 11.55 -11.64
C SER A 442 5.01 10.90 -10.90
N TYR A 443 3.80 11.31 -11.23
CA TYR A 443 2.55 10.61 -10.92
C TYR A 443 2.26 9.58 -12.01
N ARG A 444 1.41 8.61 -11.70
CA ARG A 444 0.99 7.56 -12.65
C ARG A 444 -0.48 7.70 -12.99
N PHE A 445 -0.86 7.39 -14.21
CA PHE A 445 -2.25 7.14 -14.55
C PHE A 445 -2.60 5.68 -14.25
N ALA A 446 -3.82 5.45 -13.76
CA ALA A 446 -4.39 4.11 -13.75
C ALA A 446 -4.46 3.55 -15.18
N THR A 447 -4.36 2.23 -15.31
CA THR A 447 -4.54 1.56 -16.59
C THR A 447 -5.92 1.93 -17.16
N PRO A 448 -6.01 2.55 -18.35
CA PRO A 448 -7.27 3.13 -18.82
C PRO A 448 -8.39 2.08 -18.96
N VAL A 449 -8.08 0.95 -19.59
CA VAL A 449 -9.01 -0.15 -19.83
C VAL A 449 -8.29 -1.48 -19.60
N ILE A 450 -9.00 -2.44 -19.02
CA ILE A 450 -8.54 -3.82 -18.81
C ILE A 450 -9.59 -4.74 -19.43
N LEU A 451 -9.19 -5.60 -20.37
CA LEU A 451 -10.05 -6.62 -20.93
C LEU A 451 -10.19 -7.78 -19.94
N ASP A 452 -11.41 -8.04 -19.49
CA ASP A 452 -11.72 -9.08 -18.50
C ASP A 452 -12.03 -10.42 -19.14
N ALA A 453 -12.63 -10.41 -20.33
CA ALA A 453 -12.89 -11.60 -21.15
C ALA A 453 -13.01 -11.21 -22.65
N PRO A 454 -12.39 -11.95 -23.58
CA PRO A 454 -11.53 -13.11 -23.34
C PRO A 454 -10.15 -12.72 -22.78
N LYS A 455 -9.54 -13.58 -21.96
CA LYS A 455 -8.17 -13.41 -21.44
C LYS A 455 -7.12 -14.12 -22.30
N GLY A 456 -7.52 -15.13 -23.06
CA GLY A 456 -6.64 -16.00 -23.85
C GLY A 456 -6.80 -17.47 -23.45
N GLY A 457 -6.66 -18.36 -24.44
CA GLY A 457 -6.83 -19.81 -24.28
C GLY A 457 -8.27 -20.32 -24.41
N GLU A 458 -9.26 -19.42 -24.53
CA GLU A 458 -10.64 -19.83 -24.75
C GLU A 458 -10.81 -20.61 -26.06
N ARG A 459 -11.75 -21.55 -26.09
CA ARG A 459 -12.13 -22.31 -27.29
C ARG A 459 -13.57 -21.96 -27.64
N LEU A 460 -13.75 -21.02 -28.57
CA LEU A 460 -15.05 -20.47 -28.93
C LEU A 460 -15.62 -21.14 -30.18
N GLY A 461 -16.84 -21.66 -30.07
CA GLY A 461 -17.54 -22.23 -31.22
C GLY A 461 -17.99 -21.14 -32.20
N GLN A 462 -17.70 -21.31 -33.49
CA GLN A 462 -18.24 -20.42 -34.52
C GLN A 462 -19.77 -20.34 -34.46
N GLY A 463 -20.32 -19.14 -34.62
CA GLY A 463 -21.75 -18.85 -34.52
C GLY A 463 -22.32 -18.78 -33.10
N SER A 464 -21.54 -19.10 -32.06
CA SER A 464 -21.96 -18.93 -30.67
C SER A 464 -21.99 -17.45 -30.26
N VAL A 465 -22.68 -17.14 -29.16
CA VAL A 465 -22.69 -15.79 -28.56
C VAL A 465 -21.73 -15.78 -27.37
N PHE A 466 -20.73 -14.90 -27.42
CA PHE A 466 -19.76 -14.71 -26.35
C PHE A 466 -19.87 -13.30 -25.79
N ASN A 467 -19.91 -13.15 -24.46
CA ASN A 467 -19.95 -11.84 -23.82
C ASN A 467 -18.54 -11.33 -23.56
N ILE A 468 -18.09 -10.38 -24.38
CA ILE A 468 -16.83 -9.66 -24.19
C ILE A 468 -17.03 -8.66 -23.05
N ARG A 469 -16.09 -8.60 -22.10
CA ARG A 469 -16.19 -7.71 -20.93
C ARG A 469 -14.88 -6.99 -20.66
N TRP A 470 -14.97 -5.77 -20.17
CA TRP A 470 -13.82 -4.96 -19.78
C TRP A 470 -14.16 -4.03 -18.61
N THR A 471 -13.14 -3.68 -17.86
CA THR A 471 -13.16 -2.67 -16.81
C THR A 471 -12.44 -1.43 -17.31
N LYS A 472 -12.96 -0.24 -17.04
CA LYS A 472 -12.31 1.04 -17.43
C LYS A 472 -12.32 2.03 -16.27
N SER A 473 -11.35 2.94 -16.25
CA SER A 473 -11.33 4.03 -15.29
C SER A 473 -12.57 4.93 -15.43
N ASP A 474 -13.08 5.41 -14.31
CA ASP A 474 -14.12 6.44 -14.28
C ASP A 474 -13.64 7.68 -15.06
N GLY A 475 -14.55 8.39 -15.75
CA GLY A 475 -14.22 9.60 -16.51
C GLY A 475 -13.43 9.39 -17.82
N LEU A 476 -13.06 8.16 -18.18
CA LEU A 476 -12.36 7.86 -19.45
C LEU A 476 -13.22 8.10 -20.71
N GLY A 477 -14.54 7.97 -20.56
CA GLY A 477 -15.51 8.03 -21.66
C GLY A 477 -15.58 6.75 -22.48
N ASP A 478 -15.88 6.89 -23.76
CA ASP A 478 -16.16 5.77 -24.67
C ASP A 478 -14.94 4.91 -24.99
N VAL A 479 -15.19 3.64 -25.29
CA VAL A 479 -14.20 2.68 -25.79
C VAL A 479 -14.52 2.20 -27.21
N LYS A 480 -13.47 1.78 -27.91
CA LYS A 480 -13.52 1.07 -29.19
C LYS A 480 -13.14 -0.39 -28.97
N LEU A 481 -13.92 -1.31 -29.56
CA LEU A 481 -13.69 -2.75 -29.52
C LEU A 481 -13.35 -3.29 -30.91
N GLU A 482 -12.30 -4.10 -30.99
CA GLU A 482 -11.81 -4.69 -32.24
C GLU A 482 -11.50 -6.18 -32.07
N PHE A 483 -11.67 -6.94 -33.14
CA PHE A 483 -11.40 -8.37 -33.24
C PHE A 483 -10.39 -8.66 -34.33
N SER A 484 -9.48 -9.59 -34.08
CA SER A 484 -8.52 -10.07 -35.07
C SER A 484 -8.57 -11.60 -35.16
N PRO A 485 -8.84 -12.19 -36.34
CA PRO A 485 -8.82 -13.65 -36.52
C PRO A 485 -7.39 -14.22 -36.63
N ASP A 486 -6.41 -13.43 -37.04
CA ASP A 486 -5.01 -13.84 -37.24
C ASP A 486 -4.06 -13.30 -36.15
N GLY A 487 -4.61 -12.55 -35.18
CA GLY A 487 -3.89 -11.95 -34.06
C GLY A 487 -3.19 -10.63 -34.39
N SER A 488 -3.20 -10.17 -35.65
CA SER A 488 -2.48 -8.96 -36.10
C SER A 488 -3.37 -7.95 -36.83
N ASN A 489 -4.29 -8.42 -37.68
CA ASN A 489 -5.20 -7.57 -38.44
C ASN A 489 -6.53 -7.41 -37.70
N TYR A 490 -6.81 -6.20 -37.23
CA TYR A 490 -7.99 -5.89 -36.40
C TYR A 490 -9.14 -5.30 -37.22
N GLN A 491 -10.34 -5.83 -36.99
CA GLN A 491 -11.61 -5.37 -37.53
C GLN A 491 -12.42 -4.73 -36.39
N THR A 492 -13.10 -3.62 -36.65
CA THR A 492 -13.90 -2.94 -35.63
C THR A 492 -15.21 -3.70 -35.38
N LEU A 493 -15.45 -4.08 -34.12
CA LEU A 493 -16.73 -4.61 -33.65
C LEU A 493 -17.63 -3.49 -33.12
N LEU A 494 -17.04 -2.54 -32.39
CA LEU A 494 -17.73 -1.40 -31.79
C LEU A 494 -16.85 -0.16 -31.92
N ALA A 495 -17.34 0.88 -32.59
CA ALA A 495 -16.54 2.08 -32.85
C ALA A 495 -16.41 3.03 -31.64
N SER A 496 -17.49 3.17 -30.86
CA SER A 496 -17.58 4.03 -29.68
C SER A 496 -18.72 3.54 -28.80
N SER A 497 -18.48 3.33 -27.50
CA SER A 497 -19.52 3.02 -26.52
C SER A 497 -19.05 3.24 -25.10
N ASP A 498 -19.94 3.72 -24.24
CA ASP A 498 -19.69 3.87 -22.81
C ASP A 498 -19.87 2.55 -22.03
N ALA A 499 -20.37 1.48 -22.68
CA ALA A 499 -20.60 0.19 -22.02
C ALA A 499 -19.30 -0.48 -21.53
N THR A 500 -19.47 -1.49 -20.66
CA THR A 500 -18.40 -2.36 -20.12
C THR A 500 -18.51 -3.81 -20.59
N SER A 501 -19.47 -4.10 -21.48
CA SER A 501 -19.66 -5.41 -22.07
C SER A 501 -20.28 -5.34 -23.47
N TYR A 502 -20.03 -6.37 -24.27
CA TYR A 502 -20.57 -6.50 -25.62
C TYR A 502 -20.89 -7.97 -25.93
N GLN A 503 -22.15 -8.24 -26.29
CA GLN A 503 -22.56 -9.56 -26.77
C GLN A 503 -22.08 -9.74 -28.22
N TRP A 504 -21.08 -10.58 -28.39
CA TRP A 504 -20.42 -10.82 -29.67
C TRP A 504 -20.83 -12.17 -30.25
N THR A 505 -21.38 -12.16 -31.48
CA THR A 505 -21.55 -13.39 -32.25
C THR A 505 -20.22 -13.78 -32.88
N VAL A 506 -19.70 -14.93 -32.49
CA VAL A 506 -18.39 -15.44 -32.93
C VAL A 506 -18.44 -15.73 -34.43
N PRO A 507 -17.54 -15.14 -35.26
CA PRO A 507 -17.56 -15.30 -36.70
C PRO A 507 -17.21 -16.72 -37.14
N VAL A 508 -17.57 -17.05 -38.38
CA VAL A 508 -17.31 -18.36 -39.00
C VAL A 508 -15.88 -18.38 -39.56
N VAL A 509 -14.90 -18.57 -38.68
CA VAL A 509 -13.46 -18.65 -39.00
C VAL A 509 -12.81 -19.74 -38.15
N LEU A 510 -11.87 -20.50 -38.72
CA LEU A 510 -11.06 -21.48 -38.00
C LEU A 510 -9.68 -20.89 -37.71
N THR A 511 -9.30 -20.75 -36.45
CA THR A 511 -8.02 -20.14 -36.05
C THR A 511 -7.70 -20.46 -34.59
N ASP A 512 -6.42 -20.52 -34.25
CA ASP A 512 -5.91 -20.58 -32.86
C ASP A 512 -5.27 -19.25 -32.41
N ASN A 513 -5.29 -18.23 -33.28
CA ASN A 513 -4.58 -16.97 -33.09
C ASN A 513 -5.53 -15.78 -32.87
N ALA A 514 -6.82 -16.02 -32.63
CA ALA A 514 -7.78 -14.95 -32.48
C ALA A 514 -7.48 -14.05 -31.27
N ARG A 515 -7.74 -12.75 -31.40
CA ARG A 515 -7.55 -11.76 -30.34
C ARG A 515 -8.69 -10.73 -30.30
N ILE A 516 -8.99 -10.25 -29.10
CA ILE A 516 -9.86 -9.10 -28.86
C ILE A 516 -8.99 -7.96 -28.33
N LYS A 517 -9.25 -6.74 -28.82
CA LYS A 517 -8.60 -5.52 -28.39
C LYS A 517 -9.65 -4.48 -28.01
N VAL A 518 -9.49 -3.89 -26.84
CA VAL A 518 -10.29 -2.75 -26.38
C VAL A 518 -9.38 -1.57 -26.08
N ALA A 519 -9.77 -0.37 -26.49
CA ALA A 519 -9.04 0.85 -26.20
C ALA A 519 -10.01 1.99 -25.94
N ALA A 520 -9.61 2.96 -25.10
CA ALA A 520 -10.36 4.20 -24.98
C ALA A 520 -10.31 4.97 -26.31
N VAL A 521 -11.44 5.55 -26.73
CA VAL A 521 -11.50 6.35 -27.97
C VAL A 521 -10.56 7.56 -27.88
N ALA A 522 -10.46 8.16 -26.68
CA ALA A 522 -9.58 9.30 -26.42
C ALA A 522 -8.08 8.92 -26.27
N ILE A 523 -7.76 7.65 -26.04
CA ILE A 523 -6.38 7.15 -25.81
C ILE A 523 -6.18 5.83 -26.58
N PRO A 524 -6.22 5.84 -27.93
CA PRO A 524 -6.15 4.60 -28.73
C PRO A 524 -4.79 3.88 -28.63
N GLN A 525 -3.73 4.58 -28.24
CA GLN A 525 -2.37 4.07 -28.09
C GLN A 525 -2.14 3.21 -26.83
N ALA A 526 -3.10 3.15 -25.91
CA ALA A 526 -3.01 2.32 -24.70
C ALA A 526 -4.11 1.23 -24.68
N PRO A 527 -4.12 0.30 -25.66
CA PRO A 527 -5.11 -0.75 -25.71
C PRO A 527 -4.87 -1.84 -24.66
N SER A 528 -5.94 -2.54 -24.29
CA SER A 528 -5.88 -3.86 -23.65
C SER A 528 -6.18 -4.94 -24.69
N ILE A 529 -5.33 -5.96 -24.80
CA ILE A 529 -5.41 -7.01 -25.82
C ILE A 529 -5.44 -8.37 -25.12
N SER A 530 -6.35 -9.26 -25.51
CA SER A 530 -6.41 -10.63 -25.00
C SER A 530 -5.16 -11.44 -25.38
N GLY A 531 -4.88 -12.51 -24.63
CA GLY A 531 -4.10 -13.63 -25.13
C GLY A 531 -4.74 -14.24 -26.39
N ALA A 532 -3.99 -15.08 -27.11
CA ALA A 532 -4.52 -15.81 -28.26
C ALA A 532 -5.60 -16.81 -27.78
N PHE A 533 -6.70 -16.92 -28.52
CA PHE A 533 -7.75 -17.91 -28.28
C PHE A 533 -8.16 -18.58 -29.60
N SER A 534 -8.83 -19.72 -29.49
CA SER A 534 -9.22 -20.52 -30.65
C SER A 534 -10.69 -20.29 -31.02
N ILE A 535 -10.96 -20.21 -32.32
CA ILE A 535 -12.30 -20.30 -32.91
C ILE A 535 -12.36 -21.53 -33.79
N GLY A 536 -13.38 -22.36 -33.61
CA GLY A 536 -13.49 -23.63 -34.31
C GLY A 536 -14.91 -24.14 -34.51
N ALA A 537 -15.01 -25.22 -35.28
CA ALA A 537 -16.27 -25.91 -35.52
C ALA A 537 -16.71 -26.66 -34.26
N ARG A 538 -17.96 -26.46 -33.87
CA ARG A 538 -18.59 -27.13 -32.72
C ARG A 538 -18.74 -28.63 -33.02
N ARG A 539 -18.28 -29.49 -32.11
CA ARG A 539 -18.38 -30.94 -32.24
C ARG A 539 -18.85 -31.55 -30.92
N PHE A 540 -19.78 -32.49 -30.99
CA PHE A 540 -20.28 -33.22 -29.84
C PHE A 540 -20.59 -34.65 -30.22
N THR A 541 -20.16 -35.60 -29.39
CA THR A 541 -20.57 -37.00 -29.50
C THR A 541 -20.98 -37.49 -28.13
N LEU A 542 -22.23 -37.92 -28.00
CA LEU A 542 -22.67 -38.65 -26.80
C LEU A 542 -22.18 -40.10 -26.91
N GLU A 543 -21.53 -40.60 -25.87
CA GLU A 543 -21.04 -41.99 -25.78
C GLU A 543 -21.95 -42.81 -24.88
N LEU A 544 -22.20 -42.33 -23.65
CA LEU A 544 -23.13 -42.94 -22.69
C LEU A 544 -24.20 -41.94 -22.23
N PRO A 545 -25.47 -42.37 -22.08
CA PRO A 545 -25.94 -43.75 -22.29
C PRO A 545 -25.96 -44.18 -23.77
N ALA A 546 -25.71 -45.47 -24.03
CA ALA A 546 -25.79 -46.04 -25.37
C ALA A 546 -27.25 -46.20 -25.82
N GLU A 547 -27.51 -46.30 -27.13
CA GLU A 547 -28.85 -46.67 -27.59
C GLU A 547 -29.28 -48.03 -27.04
N ASN A 548 -30.58 -48.20 -26.82
CA ASN A 548 -31.19 -49.39 -26.21
C ASN A 548 -30.77 -49.69 -24.76
N SER A 549 -30.07 -48.79 -24.07
CA SER A 549 -29.76 -48.95 -22.64
C SER A 549 -30.88 -48.42 -21.74
N PHE A 550 -30.66 -48.48 -20.43
CA PHE A 550 -31.56 -47.90 -19.43
C PHE A 550 -30.91 -46.78 -18.64
N LEU A 551 -31.74 -45.88 -18.09
CA LEU A 551 -31.38 -44.96 -17.01
C LEU A 551 -31.98 -45.46 -15.71
N CYS A 552 -31.17 -45.48 -14.67
CA CYS A 552 -31.58 -45.78 -13.31
C CYS A 552 -32.41 -44.65 -12.72
N LYS A 553 -33.65 -44.96 -12.35
CA LYS A 553 -34.57 -44.02 -11.74
C LYS A 553 -34.30 -43.76 -10.26
N ASN A 554 -33.48 -44.58 -9.61
CA ASN A 554 -33.21 -44.61 -8.17
C ASN A 554 -31.71 -44.57 -7.82
N LYS A 555 -30.80 -44.50 -8.81
CA LYS A 555 -29.32 -44.44 -8.64
C LYS A 555 -28.69 -43.45 -9.62
N VAL A 556 -27.51 -42.94 -9.32
CA VAL A 556 -26.78 -42.04 -10.25
C VAL A 556 -26.51 -42.76 -11.58
N ASN A 557 -26.58 -42.02 -12.68
CA ASN A 557 -26.31 -42.51 -14.02
C ASN A 557 -24.99 -41.93 -14.52
N LEU A 558 -24.20 -42.75 -15.22
CA LEU A 558 -23.03 -42.26 -15.94
C LEU A 558 -23.48 -41.64 -17.28
N PHE A 559 -23.15 -40.38 -17.47
CA PHE A 559 -23.21 -39.69 -18.76
C PHE A 559 -21.78 -39.47 -19.22
N GLN A 560 -21.49 -39.80 -20.48
CA GLN A 560 -20.15 -39.71 -21.05
C GLN A 560 -20.22 -39.22 -22.49
N TRP A 561 -19.34 -38.30 -22.86
CA TRP A 561 -19.33 -37.65 -24.17
C TRP A 561 -17.93 -37.15 -24.54
N THR A 562 -17.77 -36.83 -25.81
CA THR A 562 -16.67 -35.99 -26.30
C THR A 562 -17.23 -34.69 -26.85
N SER A 563 -16.53 -33.59 -26.60
CA SER A 563 -16.93 -32.26 -27.09
C SER A 563 -15.71 -31.45 -27.50
N ASP A 564 -15.90 -30.62 -28.53
CA ASP A 564 -14.93 -29.60 -28.93
C ASP A 564 -15.66 -28.30 -29.30
N PHE A 565 -15.09 -27.16 -28.90
CA PHE A 565 -15.65 -25.81 -29.07
C PHE A 565 -17.08 -25.60 -28.52
N ILE A 566 -17.51 -26.43 -27.58
CA ILE A 566 -18.79 -26.31 -26.86
C ILE A 566 -18.45 -26.17 -25.38
N PRO A 567 -18.71 -25.02 -24.75
CA PRO A 567 -18.30 -24.80 -23.35
C PRO A 567 -19.25 -25.49 -22.35
N THR A 568 -20.54 -25.55 -22.67
CA THR A 568 -21.55 -26.07 -21.76
C THR A 568 -22.62 -26.86 -22.47
N ILE A 569 -23.17 -27.86 -21.79
CA ILE A 569 -24.25 -28.72 -22.28
C ILE A 569 -25.35 -28.90 -21.23
N ARG A 570 -26.54 -29.30 -21.68
CA ARG A 570 -27.66 -29.69 -20.80
C ARG A 570 -28.26 -31.01 -21.27
N PHE A 571 -28.39 -31.96 -20.36
CA PHE A 571 -29.09 -33.22 -20.60
C PHE A 571 -30.57 -33.08 -20.24
N GLN A 572 -31.45 -33.45 -21.17
CA GLN A 572 -32.90 -33.47 -20.96
C GLN A 572 -33.49 -34.81 -21.38
N TYR A 573 -34.51 -35.26 -20.66
CA TYR A 573 -35.30 -36.43 -21.01
C TYR A 573 -36.78 -36.08 -21.17
N SER A 574 -37.48 -36.88 -21.98
CA SER A 574 -38.93 -36.83 -22.16
C SER A 574 -39.50 -38.24 -22.05
N THR A 575 -40.65 -38.36 -21.38
CA THR A 575 -41.41 -39.62 -21.24
C THR A 575 -42.73 -39.59 -22.03
N ASP A 576 -42.96 -38.53 -22.80
CA ASP A 576 -44.18 -38.26 -23.55
C ASP A 576 -43.88 -37.96 -25.02
N ASN A 577 -42.92 -38.70 -25.57
CA ASN A 577 -42.52 -38.64 -26.98
C ASN A 577 -42.10 -37.24 -27.46
N GLY A 578 -41.45 -36.47 -26.59
CA GLY A 578 -40.88 -35.16 -26.89
C GLY A 578 -41.82 -33.98 -26.64
N ALA A 579 -43.03 -34.19 -26.11
CA ALA A 579 -43.96 -33.11 -25.81
C ALA A 579 -43.49 -32.24 -24.62
N ASN A 580 -42.93 -32.85 -23.57
CA ASN A 580 -42.34 -32.14 -22.44
C ASN A 580 -40.93 -32.66 -22.14
N TRP A 581 -39.98 -31.73 -21.95
CA TRP A 581 -38.58 -32.03 -21.65
C TRP A 581 -38.23 -31.62 -20.21
N ARG A 582 -37.56 -32.50 -19.48
CA ARG A 582 -37.12 -32.30 -18.10
C ARG A 582 -35.63 -32.53 -17.98
N THR A 583 -34.94 -31.82 -17.08
CA THR A 583 -33.50 -32.02 -16.85
C THR A 583 -33.21 -33.45 -16.37
N ALA A 584 -32.28 -34.14 -17.02
CA ALA A 584 -31.94 -35.52 -16.69
C ALA A 584 -30.92 -35.64 -15.53
N THR A 585 -30.14 -34.59 -15.34
CA THR A 585 -29.05 -34.48 -14.36
C THR A 585 -29.46 -33.61 -13.17
N GLN A 586 -28.68 -33.66 -12.08
CA GLN A 586 -28.92 -32.81 -10.91
C GLN A 586 -28.63 -31.33 -11.24
N GLN A 587 -27.54 -31.07 -11.96
CA GLN A 587 -27.19 -29.75 -12.47
C GLN A 587 -27.91 -29.51 -13.80
N SER A 588 -28.46 -28.31 -13.99
CA SER A 588 -29.15 -27.91 -15.23
C SER A 588 -28.20 -27.54 -16.37
N THR A 589 -26.97 -27.19 -16.06
CA THR A 589 -25.93 -26.84 -17.04
C THR A 589 -24.64 -27.49 -16.57
N ILE A 590 -23.94 -28.15 -17.48
CA ILE A 590 -22.74 -28.93 -17.21
C ILE A 590 -21.61 -28.39 -18.09
N ASP A 591 -20.41 -28.28 -17.52
CA ASP A 591 -19.20 -27.99 -18.26
C ASP A 591 -18.88 -29.16 -19.19
N ALA A 592 -18.90 -28.91 -20.50
CA ALA A 592 -18.72 -29.96 -21.49
C ALA A 592 -17.28 -30.52 -21.45
N THR A 593 -16.31 -29.77 -20.92
CA THR A 593 -14.90 -30.21 -20.86
C THR A 593 -14.66 -31.37 -19.89
N LEU A 594 -15.63 -31.68 -19.02
CA LEU A 594 -15.53 -32.81 -18.09
C LEU A 594 -15.52 -34.18 -18.80
N GLY A 595 -16.11 -34.27 -20.00
CA GLY A 595 -16.24 -35.51 -20.78
C GLY A 595 -17.10 -36.61 -20.14
N SER A 596 -17.35 -36.56 -18.83
CA SER A 596 -18.27 -37.47 -18.14
C SER A 596 -18.74 -36.91 -16.80
N ILE A 597 -19.91 -37.36 -16.34
CA ILE A 597 -20.41 -37.13 -14.98
C ILE A 597 -21.22 -38.33 -14.50
N PHE A 598 -21.22 -38.58 -13.18
CA PHE A 598 -22.25 -39.36 -12.52
C PHE A 598 -23.32 -38.42 -11.97
N SER A 599 -24.54 -38.51 -12.47
CA SER A 599 -25.60 -37.61 -12.04
C SER A 599 -26.98 -38.23 -12.18
N ARG A 600 -27.95 -37.68 -11.46
CA ARG A 600 -29.35 -38.04 -11.61
C ARG A 600 -30.24 -36.92 -11.08
N ASN A 601 -31.34 -36.65 -11.78
CA ASN A 601 -32.39 -35.78 -11.27
C ASN A 601 -33.39 -36.53 -10.37
N VAL A 602 -33.74 -35.98 -9.20
CA VAL A 602 -34.69 -36.59 -8.24
C VAL A 602 -36.09 -36.80 -8.83
N ASN A 603 -36.47 -35.99 -9.82
CA ASN A 603 -37.77 -36.11 -10.50
C ASN A 603 -37.93 -37.44 -11.24
N MET A 604 -36.81 -38.13 -11.53
CA MET A 604 -36.84 -39.48 -12.11
C MET A 604 -37.42 -40.53 -11.16
N ASN A 605 -37.43 -40.33 -9.83
CA ASN A 605 -38.01 -41.29 -8.86
C ASN A 605 -39.45 -41.69 -9.21
N SER A 606 -40.21 -40.73 -9.71
CA SER A 606 -41.65 -40.87 -10.01
C SER A 606 -41.95 -41.54 -11.35
N VAL A 607 -40.92 -41.77 -12.18
CA VAL A 607 -41.11 -42.37 -13.51
C VAL A 607 -41.25 -43.90 -13.37
N PRO A 608 -42.32 -44.53 -13.90
CA PRO A 608 -42.48 -45.98 -13.82
C PRO A 608 -41.34 -46.73 -14.52
N SER A 609 -40.97 -47.90 -13.98
CA SER A 609 -39.98 -48.76 -14.63
C SER A 609 -40.53 -49.32 -15.95
N GLY A 610 -39.67 -49.49 -16.95
CA GLY A 610 -40.04 -49.87 -18.31
C GLY A 610 -40.52 -48.72 -19.20
N THR A 611 -40.70 -47.51 -18.67
CA THR A 611 -41.10 -46.33 -19.45
C THR A 611 -40.07 -46.03 -20.52
N LYS A 612 -40.50 -45.93 -21.78
CA LYS A 612 -39.63 -45.46 -22.88
C LYS A 612 -39.31 -43.98 -22.68
N LEU A 613 -38.06 -43.60 -22.87
CA LEU A 613 -37.64 -42.22 -22.76
C LEU A 613 -36.81 -41.77 -23.97
N LEU A 614 -37.05 -40.54 -24.39
CA LEU A 614 -36.15 -39.82 -25.28
C LEU A 614 -35.16 -39.04 -24.41
N LEU A 615 -33.89 -39.07 -24.76
CA LEU A 615 -32.86 -38.22 -24.17
C LEU A 615 -32.32 -37.30 -25.28
N ARG A 616 -32.11 -36.04 -24.94
CA ARG A 616 -31.38 -35.10 -25.78
C ARG A 616 -30.31 -34.38 -24.96
N VAL A 617 -29.20 -34.08 -25.62
CA VAL A 617 -28.20 -33.15 -25.13
C VAL A 617 -28.33 -31.89 -25.95
N ILE A 618 -28.43 -30.75 -25.29
CA ILE A 618 -28.57 -29.46 -25.96
C ILE A 618 -27.47 -28.49 -25.54
N ASP A 619 -27.20 -27.52 -26.40
CA ASP A 619 -26.52 -26.30 -26.00
C ASP A 619 -27.51 -25.41 -25.20
N PRO A 620 -27.21 -25.05 -23.96
CA PRO A 620 -28.11 -24.29 -23.11
C PRO A 620 -28.31 -22.83 -23.54
N GLN A 621 -27.49 -22.29 -24.45
CA GLN A 621 -27.61 -20.93 -24.98
C GLN A 621 -28.44 -20.89 -26.27
N THR A 622 -28.19 -21.81 -27.20
CA THR A 622 -28.86 -21.81 -28.51
C THR A 622 -30.08 -22.74 -28.56
N GLU A 623 -30.26 -23.59 -27.55
CA GLU A 623 -31.24 -24.70 -27.52
C GLU A 623 -31.06 -25.69 -28.69
N GLU A 624 -29.91 -25.66 -29.36
CA GLU A 624 -29.53 -26.60 -30.42
C GLU A 624 -29.37 -28.00 -29.84
N VAL A 625 -29.94 -29.00 -30.53
CA VAL A 625 -29.80 -30.40 -30.16
C VAL A 625 -28.46 -30.94 -30.66
N LEU A 626 -27.55 -31.22 -29.73
CA LEU A 626 -26.20 -31.73 -29.98
C LEU A 626 -26.17 -33.24 -30.17
N ALA A 627 -27.03 -33.97 -29.46
CA ALA A 627 -27.17 -35.43 -29.59
C ALA A 627 -28.53 -35.90 -29.05
N THR A 628 -28.98 -37.07 -29.52
CA THR A 628 -30.19 -37.72 -29.03
C THR A 628 -29.97 -39.20 -28.72
N ARG A 629 -30.84 -39.75 -27.86
CA ARG A 629 -31.11 -41.18 -27.72
C ARG A 629 -32.60 -41.42 -27.70
N ASN A 630 -33.09 -42.30 -28.56
CA ASN A 630 -34.53 -42.46 -28.77
C ASN A 630 -35.06 -43.81 -28.27
N LEU A 631 -34.17 -44.76 -27.95
CA LEU A 631 -34.54 -46.11 -27.53
C LEU A 631 -34.17 -46.42 -26.08
N LEU A 632 -34.07 -45.40 -25.22
CA LEU A 632 -33.79 -45.59 -23.81
C LEU A 632 -35.03 -46.03 -23.03
N ARG A 633 -34.80 -46.73 -21.91
CA ARG A 633 -35.85 -47.08 -20.94
C ARG A 633 -35.49 -46.63 -19.53
N MET A 634 -36.50 -46.30 -18.73
CA MET A 634 -36.32 -46.00 -17.32
C MET A 634 -36.41 -47.30 -16.53
N ASP A 635 -35.52 -47.55 -15.57
CA ASP A 635 -35.61 -48.76 -14.74
C ASP A 635 -35.31 -48.51 -13.26
N SER A 636 -35.80 -49.42 -12.41
CA SER A 636 -35.39 -49.55 -11.01
C SER A 636 -34.10 -50.35 -10.96
N CYS A 637 -32.98 -49.68 -10.76
CA CYS A 637 -31.70 -50.36 -10.58
C CYS A 637 -31.61 -50.88 -9.14
N GLY A 638 -31.69 -52.20 -8.98
CA GLY A 638 -31.40 -52.87 -7.72
C GLY A 638 -29.90 -52.85 -7.41
N ILE A 639 -29.54 -53.27 -6.19
CA ILE A 639 -28.16 -53.68 -5.92
C ILE A 639 -27.99 -54.99 -6.69
N VAL A 640 -27.30 -54.97 -7.84
CA VAL A 640 -26.84 -56.20 -8.46
C VAL A 640 -25.62 -56.63 -7.66
N SER A 641 -25.84 -57.39 -6.60
CA SER A 641 -24.77 -58.16 -5.98
C SER A 641 -24.41 -59.30 -6.93
N VAL A 642 -23.40 -59.09 -7.76
CA VAL A 642 -22.53 -60.21 -8.10
C VAL A 642 -21.78 -60.52 -6.81
N GLU A 643 -21.65 -61.78 -6.42
CA GLU A 643 -20.69 -62.19 -5.40
C GLU A 643 -19.28 -61.81 -5.88
N GLU A 644 -18.89 -60.56 -5.67
CA GLU A 644 -17.51 -60.15 -5.52
C GLU A 644 -17.35 -59.72 -4.08
N THR A 645 -16.61 -60.52 -3.32
CA THR A 645 -15.94 -60.08 -2.12
C THR A 645 -14.94 -58.97 -2.50
N GLN A 646 -15.41 -57.78 -2.83
CA GLN A 646 -14.59 -56.58 -2.90
C GLN A 646 -15.37 -55.44 -2.25
N THR A 647 -14.84 -54.99 -1.11
CA THR A 647 -15.13 -53.71 -0.49
C THR A 647 -15.17 -52.61 -1.54
N GLU A 648 -16.17 -51.73 -1.45
CA GLU A 648 -16.23 -50.47 -2.20
C GLU A 648 -14.83 -49.82 -2.26
N PRO A 649 -14.34 -49.42 -3.45
CA PRO A 649 -13.02 -48.86 -3.58
C PRO A 649 -12.89 -47.63 -2.67
N SER A 650 -11.84 -47.59 -1.84
CA SER A 650 -11.57 -46.47 -0.94
C SER A 650 -11.14 -45.19 -1.68
N PHE A 651 -11.21 -45.19 -3.02
CA PHE A 651 -10.83 -44.09 -3.90
C PHE A 651 -11.63 -44.10 -5.22
N SER A 652 -11.64 -42.97 -5.91
CA SER A 652 -12.35 -42.75 -7.18
C SER A 652 -11.61 -41.78 -8.09
N ILE A 653 -11.86 -41.84 -9.40
CA ILE A 653 -11.44 -40.80 -10.34
C ILE A 653 -12.50 -39.70 -10.32
N VAL A 654 -12.11 -38.50 -9.88
CA VAL A 654 -12.99 -37.34 -9.72
C VAL A 654 -13.13 -36.58 -11.04
N SER A 655 -12.01 -36.36 -11.75
CA SER A 655 -11.99 -35.67 -13.04
C SER A 655 -10.76 -36.02 -13.86
N ILE A 656 -10.91 -35.93 -15.19
CA ILE A 656 -9.82 -35.99 -16.17
C ILE A 656 -10.00 -34.82 -17.13
N ALA A 657 -9.06 -33.88 -17.13
CA ALA A 657 -9.15 -32.70 -17.99
C ALA A 657 -7.78 -32.27 -18.54
N PRO A 658 -7.66 -31.87 -19.82
CA PRO A 658 -8.71 -31.90 -20.84
C PRO A 658 -8.99 -33.33 -21.35
N ASN A 659 -10.21 -33.62 -21.77
CA ASN A 659 -10.57 -34.85 -22.48
C ASN A 659 -11.56 -34.49 -23.62
N PRO A 660 -11.14 -34.49 -24.91
CA PRO A 660 -9.90 -35.06 -25.43
C PRO A 660 -8.61 -34.32 -25.01
N ALA A 661 -7.54 -35.08 -24.83
CA ALA A 661 -6.23 -34.58 -24.42
C ALA A 661 -5.24 -34.58 -25.58
N SER A 662 -4.32 -33.62 -25.62
CA SER A 662 -3.26 -33.58 -26.64
C SER A 662 -1.89 -33.95 -26.08
N THR A 663 -1.47 -33.32 -24.99
CA THR A 663 -0.10 -33.46 -24.45
C THR A 663 -0.04 -33.91 -23.00
N THR A 664 -0.97 -33.46 -22.15
CA THR A 664 -1.03 -33.78 -20.72
C THR A 664 -2.49 -33.79 -20.28
N ILE A 665 -2.84 -34.65 -19.33
CA ILE A 665 -4.10 -34.55 -18.56
C ILE A 665 -3.82 -34.23 -17.11
N ARG A 666 -4.74 -33.49 -16.50
CA ARG A 666 -4.91 -33.38 -15.07
C ARG A 666 -5.89 -34.46 -14.62
N LEU A 667 -5.43 -35.37 -13.78
CA LEU A 667 -6.19 -36.46 -13.20
C LEU A 667 -6.41 -36.18 -11.70
N ASP A 668 -7.65 -35.99 -11.29
CA ASP A 668 -8.01 -35.82 -9.88
C ASP A 668 -8.48 -37.15 -9.30
N ILE A 669 -7.82 -37.61 -8.24
CA ILE A 669 -8.15 -38.84 -7.52
C ILE A 669 -8.68 -38.47 -6.14
N GLY A 670 -9.93 -38.82 -5.85
CA GLY A 670 -10.51 -38.70 -4.52
C GLY A 670 -10.24 -39.96 -3.73
N SER A 671 -9.60 -39.88 -2.57
CA SER A 671 -9.29 -41.02 -1.70
C SER A 671 -9.79 -40.78 -0.28
N LEU A 672 -10.35 -41.80 0.37
CA LEU A 672 -10.79 -41.74 1.76
C LEU A 672 -9.63 -41.87 2.75
N THR A 673 -8.57 -42.57 2.35
CA THR A 673 -7.35 -42.79 3.14
C THR A 673 -6.11 -42.44 2.34
N SER A 674 -4.96 -42.28 3.01
CA SER A 674 -3.70 -42.10 2.30
C SER A 674 -3.31 -43.40 1.60
N ASN A 675 -3.08 -43.37 0.29
CA ASN A 675 -2.73 -44.54 -0.53
C ASN A 675 -1.66 -44.18 -1.58
N LEU A 676 -1.00 -45.20 -2.13
CA LEU A 676 -0.15 -45.09 -3.32
C LEU A 676 -0.94 -45.56 -4.54
N PHE A 677 -0.86 -44.80 -5.62
CA PHE A 677 -1.61 -45.05 -6.86
C PHE A 677 -0.68 -45.27 -8.06
N ASP A 678 -1.01 -46.27 -8.87
CA ASP A 678 -0.47 -46.42 -10.22
C ASP A 678 -1.49 -45.93 -11.24
N VAL A 679 -1.05 -45.13 -12.21
CA VAL A 679 -1.86 -44.65 -13.32
C VAL A 679 -1.44 -45.39 -14.59
N VAL A 680 -2.37 -46.18 -15.11
CA VAL A 680 -2.17 -47.09 -16.24
C VAL A 680 -3.11 -46.68 -17.36
N LEU A 681 -2.60 -46.62 -18.58
CA LEU A 681 -3.40 -46.46 -19.78
C LEU A 681 -3.69 -47.83 -20.38
N ILE A 682 -4.96 -48.09 -20.69
CA ILE A 682 -5.43 -49.35 -21.27
C ILE A 682 -6.00 -49.07 -22.66
N THR A 683 -5.48 -49.74 -23.68
CA THR A 683 -6.02 -49.70 -25.04
C THR A 683 -7.30 -50.52 -25.16
N ASN A 684 -8.04 -50.34 -26.26
CA ASN A 684 -9.27 -51.11 -26.51
C ASN A 684 -9.05 -52.62 -26.66
N ASP A 685 -7.85 -53.06 -27.06
CA ASP A 685 -7.45 -54.48 -27.10
C ASP A 685 -6.88 -54.99 -25.76
N GLY A 686 -6.92 -54.17 -24.70
CA GLY A 686 -6.54 -54.56 -23.34
C GLY A 686 -5.05 -54.47 -23.04
N ARG A 687 -4.22 -53.87 -23.91
CA ARG A 687 -2.81 -53.63 -23.61
C ARG A 687 -2.66 -52.49 -22.63
N GLU A 688 -1.72 -52.66 -21.70
CA GLU A 688 -1.50 -51.71 -20.61
C GLU A 688 -0.18 -50.96 -20.78
N THR A 689 -0.18 -49.66 -20.50
CA THR A 689 0.99 -48.79 -20.48
C THR A 689 0.99 -47.97 -19.21
N PHE A 690 2.03 -48.08 -18.38
CA PHE A 690 2.14 -47.29 -17.16
C PHE A 690 2.50 -45.83 -17.49
N LEU A 691 1.69 -44.88 -17.04
CA LEU A 691 1.93 -43.44 -17.20
C LEU A 691 2.59 -42.82 -15.97
N ARG A 692 2.19 -43.29 -14.78
CA ARG A 692 2.78 -42.94 -13.47
C ARG A 692 2.69 -44.15 -12.54
N GLN A 693 3.67 -44.29 -11.64
CA GLN A 693 3.68 -45.34 -10.62
C GLN A 693 3.98 -44.74 -9.25
N GLY A 694 3.40 -45.31 -8.19
CA GLY A 694 3.68 -44.94 -6.81
C GLY A 694 3.32 -43.50 -6.44
N VAL A 695 2.25 -42.94 -7.02
CA VAL A 695 1.82 -41.57 -6.71
C VAL A 695 1.18 -41.54 -5.33
N SER A 696 1.75 -40.76 -4.41
CA SER A 696 1.18 -40.59 -3.08
C SER A 696 -0.02 -39.65 -3.12
N ALA A 697 -1.10 -40.08 -2.48
CA ALA A 697 -2.29 -39.28 -2.33
C ALA A 697 -2.76 -39.37 -0.88
N SER A 698 -3.01 -38.21 -0.26
CA SER A 698 -3.61 -38.10 1.07
C SER A 698 -5.12 -38.36 1.01
N SER A 699 -5.76 -38.51 2.17
CA SER A 699 -7.22 -38.42 2.26
C SER A 699 -7.69 -37.07 1.68
N GLY A 700 -8.73 -37.08 0.85
CA GLY A 700 -9.19 -35.95 0.04
C GLY A 700 -8.89 -36.13 -1.47
N THR A 701 -8.97 -35.03 -2.23
CA THR A 701 -8.69 -35.04 -3.68
C THR A 701 -7.22 -34.71 -3.94
N THR A 702 -6.52 -35.58 -4.66
CA THR A 702 -5.15 -35.38 -5.12
C THR A 702 -5.14 -35.19 -6.63
N THR A 703 -4.51 -34.11 -7.09
CA THR A 703 -4.38 -33.76 -8.50
C THR A 703 -3.02 -34.23 -9.04
N ILE A 704 -3.03 -34.91 -10.18
CA ILE A 704 -1.82 -35.46 -10.83
C ILE A 704 -1.78 -35.00 -12.27
N ASP A 705 -0.66 -34.41 -12.69
CA ASP A 705 -0.39 -34.15 -14.10
C ASP A 705 0.24 -35.38 -14.76
N VAL A 706 -0.45 -35.92 -15.77
CA VAL A 706 -0.07 -37.14 -16.48
C VAL A 706 0.30 -36.78 -17.93
N PRO A 707 1.58 -36.83 -18.30
CA PRO A 707 2.03 -36.54 -19.65
C PRO A 707 1.67 -37.67 -20.61
N LEU A 708 1.31 -37.31 -21.83
CA LEU A 708 0.86 -38.20 -22.91
C LEU A 708 1.73 -38.09 -24.17
N ALA A 709 2.90 -37.47 -24.06
CA ALA A 709 3.79 -37.15 -25.19
C ALA A 709 4.19 -38.39 -26.03
N ASP A 710 4.26 -39.57 -25.43
CA ASP A 710 4.64 -40.82 -26.09
C ASP A 710 3.44 -41.72 -26.43
N VAL A 711 2.22 -41.23 -26.20
CA VAL A 711 0.98 -42.00 -26.44
C VAL A 711 0.35 -41.57 -27.77
N ALA A 712 0.06 -42.53 -28.64
CA ALA A 712 -0.56 -42.27 -29.94
C ALA A 712 -1.99 -41.69 -29.79
N SER A 713 -2.50 -41.06 -30.86
CA SER A 713 -3.89 -40.64 -30.91
C SER A 713 -4.82 -41.86 -30.88
N GLY A 714 -5.90 -41.78 -30.11
CA GLY A 714 -6.83 -42.91 -29.97
C GLY A 714 -7.75 -42.78 -28.76
N ALA A 715 -8.67 -43.74 -28.64
CA ALA A 715 -9.52 -43.90 -27.47
C ALA A 715 -8.90 -44.94 -26.52
N TYR A 716 -8.78 -44.55 -25.26
CA TYR A 716 -8.14 -45.31 -24.19
C TYR A 716 -9.02 -45.31 -22.94
N ARG A 717 -8.63 -46.15 -21.97
CA ARG A 717 -9.13 -46.10 -20.59
C ARG A 717 -7.97 -45.80 -19.66
N VAL A 718 -8.06 -44.73 -18.88
CA VAL A 718 -7.14 -44.49 -17.76
C VAL A 718 -7.62 -45.31 -16.57
N CYS A 719 -6.72 -46.09 -15.99
CA CYS A 719 -6.93 -46.97 -14.87
C CYS A 719 -6.06 -46.51 -13.70
N VAL A 720 -6.68 -46.24 -12.56
CA VAL A 720 -6.00 -45.93 -11.30
C VAL A 720 -6.05 -47.18 -10.43
N ARG A 721 -4.89 -47.68 -10.00
CA ARG A 721 -4.75 -48.89 -9.20
C ARG A 721 -4.14 -48.61 -7.84
N SER A 722 -4.69 -49.26 -6.81
CA SER A 722 -4.07 -49.30 -5.47
C SER A 722 -4.52 -50.55 -4.72
N ASN A 723 -3.59 -51.24 -4.06
CA ASN A 723 -3.87 -52.37 -3.16
C ASN A 723 -4.83 -53.44 -3.75
N GLY A 724 -4.67 -53.77 -5.03
CA GLY A 724 -5.49 -54.80 -5.71
C GLY A 724 -6.85 -54.31 -6.21
N VAL A 725 -7.19 -53.04 -5.98
CA VAL A 725 -8.42 -52.38 -6.44
C VAL A 725 -8.11 -51.47 -7.62
N GLN A 726 -9.02 -51.38 -8.60
CA GLN A 726 -8.85 -50.54 -9.78
C GLN A 726 -10.12 -49.74 -10.12
N VAL A 727 -9.92 -48.49 -10.52
CA VAL A 727 -10.98 -47.60 -11.02
C VAL A 727 -10.59 -47.10 -12.41
N VAL A 728 -11.52 -47.16 -13.37
CA VAL A 728 -11.25 -46.82 -14.77
C VAL A 728 -12.13 -45.67 -15.26
N ALA A 729 -11.57 -44.82 -16.12
CA ALA A 729 -12.26 -43.73 -16.79
C ALA A 729 -11.80 -43.61 -18.26
N PRO A 730 -12.67 -43.16 -19.17
CA PRO A 730 -12.31 -42.96 -20.58
C PRO A 730 -11.30 -41.83 -20.76
N LEU A 731 -10.45 -41.95 -21.78
CA LEU A 731 -9.57 -40.88 -22.24
C LEU A 731 -9.45 -40.93 -23.75
N VAL A 732 -9.70 -39.81 -24.42
CA VAL A 732 -9.42 -39.65 -25.85
C VAL A 732 -8.16 -38.81 -26.01
N ILE A 733 -7.23 -39.27 -26.83
CA ILE A 733 -6.00 -38.54 -27.16
C ILE A 733 -6.07 -38.08 -28.60
N THR A 734 -6.00 -36.77 -28.81
CA THR A 734 -6.03 -36.10 -30.11
C THR A 734 -4.75 -35.30 -30.30
N ARG A 735 -3.93 -35.71 -31.26
CA ARG A 735 -2.77 -34.93 -31.72
C ARG A 735 -3.10 -34.05 -32.91
#